data_AF-A0A2E0TDY2-F1
#
_entry.id   AF-A0A2E0TDY2-F1
#
_cell.length_a   1.000
_cell.length_b   1.000
_cell.length_c   1.000
_cell.angle_alpha   90.00
_cell.angle_beta   90.00
_cell.angle_gamma   90.00
#
_symmetry.space_group_name_H-M   'P 1'
#
loop_
_entity.id
_entity.type
_entity.pdbx_description
1 polymer ?
#
loop_
_entity_poly.entity_id
_entity_poly.type
_entity_poly.pdbx_seq_one_letter_code
_entity_poly.pdbx_strand_id
1 'polypeptide(L)'
;MELSFEQDGPARERSIALPPERKFLADYVLVFDEARERSVYMAAPDFHQFGHAWTYDGAAFTPICTEAVHAESPQQRWQGVWDGARQAVVAWNFGRDAEWRDRTYAVVLRDGAVELLEPGGEQPQRLEDADEVGGCFAYDRKRDVTVCVTGRGVWELGAEGAWKKVRGEEELPTDEDWKEECLGGAWDPRSERTLFYWVCEDEAGDDQLFLWAWDGVTLERLSNEGLPEKLVKGWMNTGPVLVSHPDGAVLLSGWGRPPLVVGEAGFEPWGTHGGQPFDPPRPASAKAAICWDAHLGAFVAGPGSYEPEAGKYPQDQHLFWVGEPGGGFAKLGVTEEKSPIGELGGKRVGGFAAGRWHLMGYSSLGLMAWTPEGWETVVAPEAQRDLWDGRLRDEAGVNALVGLVDADGTLLAVVNDGQVFALEEGAWVRRAEADDALWKRRMWAHVAWDPEARRVVAWGGEVRGRRSNDVLLLDLEAGAWRKARARSPQPRAYGRPKDEGSVTQQLVWDHGLGALLRIGWEEAAVLEGEVFQPARPAGMAERNARDWRAVASDPKTGETLIVSFEHGTVLRFDLGRCEPVATFTLPREDLRLGHTNESLAYRVVCEDWAFDAATRRLHVQNGDDRWGHYVLDLGPAFEAAAARGPRTRPGEIVPPRSAARYEVGEAGETGARAWLAWTEAERLFVVEGEVGRLGEPEAVETASPAAAAEALEARLAEVERRGFVAAEALDEAQLKAIACAPTRALRLGEPVDAASAGSRLGGRPMDGSLEAWPTTERELMQQLSWRLPEPLNFFEVPEAQREELLAELRDGGEGSEGEAEPLGFLLQIATGELLERHAGVAVYVDTSGVATESLVHNRARLVPKDAWGEAAGCAPAAPTLEARALVLGEPGFELDEGRALALTRRDPALAEALEGLELAEPGGGSKLGGAPSWVQHPREILGRGQVPYRFLLQLDFDGLGGALAGWPDAGLFGVLYVFVHPDESAACAFWQHT
;
A
#
# COMPACT_ATOMS: atom_id res chain seq x y z
N MET A 1 -11.44 -16.29 28.37
CA MET A 1 -10.15 -16.58 29.03
C MET A 1 -9.06 -15.89 28.26
N GLU A 2 -7.97 -15.49 28.90
CA GLU A 2 -6.85 -14.84 28.23
C GLU A 2 -5.71 -15.84 28.05
N LEU A 3 -5.15 -15.91 26.84
CA LEU A 3 -3.96 -16.68 26.50
C LEU A 3 -2.81 -15.68 26.26
N SER A 4 -1.59 -16.13 26.50
CA SER A 4 -0.38 -15.34 26.28
C SER A 4 0.56 -16.08 25.32
N PHE A 5 1.22 -15.31 24.45
CA PHE A 5 2.37 -15.83 23.73
C PHE A 5 3.56 -15.99 24.67
N GLU A 6 4.30 -17.08 24.51
CA GLU A 6 5.58 -17.33 25.14
C GLU A 6 6.66 -17.27 24.08
N GLN A 7 7.79 -16.61 24.36
CA GLN A 7 8.96 -16.68 23.46
C GLN A 7 9.56 -18.10 23.53
N ASP A 8 9.68 -18.78 22.39
CA ASP A 8 10.09 -20.19 22.27
C ASP A 8 11.34 -20.37 21.41
N GLY A 9 12.28 -19.42 21.46
CA GLY A 9 13.53 -19.47 20.68
C GLY A 9 14.77 -19.08 21.47
N PRO A 10 15.92 -18.91 20.76
CA PRO A 10 17.14 -18.41 21.38
C PRO A 10 16.85 -17.13 22.14
N ALA A 11 17.37 -17.01 23.36
CA ALA A 11 17.16 -15.82 24.17
C ALA A 11 17.62 -14.59 23.39
N ARG A 12 16.76 -13.56 23.33
CA ARG A 12 17.15 -12.26 22.80
C ARG A 12 18.39 -11.79 23.53
N GLU A 13 19.32 -11.21 22.78
CA GLU A 13 20.41 -10.45 23.36
C GLU A 13 19.81 -9.43 24.33
N ARG A 14 20.41 -9.31 25.51
CA ARG A 14 19.99 -8.32 26.50
C ARG A 14 20.93 -7.13 26.41
N SER A 15 20.34 -5.95 26.30
CA SER A 15 21.06 -4.69 26.37
C SER A 15 20.31 -3.70 27.26
N ILE A 16 20.95 -2.59 27.58
CA ILE A 16 20.31 -1.41 28.15
C ILE A 16 19.15 -0.95 27.26
N ALA A 17 18.14 -0.33 27.86
CA ALA A 17 17.07 0.33 27.12
C ALA A 17 17.65 1.51 26.33
N LEU A 18 17.34 1.54 25.04
CA LEU A 18 17.68 2.67 24.17
C LEU A 18 16.52 3.66 24.12
N PRO A 19 16.77 4.92 23.72
CA PRO A 19 15.72 5.84 23.31
C PRO A 19 14.79 5.20 22.26
N PRO A 20 13.51 5.60 22.16
CA PRO A 20 12.58 5.10 21.14
C PRO A 20 13.11 5.32 19.73
N GLU A 21 12.82 4.37 18.84
CA GLU A 21 13.17 4.48 17.42
C GLU A 21 12.48 5.65 16.76
N ARG A 22 13.24 6.37 15.93
CA ARG A 22 12.77 7.50 15.14
C ARG A 22 12.37 7.03 13.75
N LYS A 23 11.58 7.85 13.06
CA LYS A 23 11.12 7.56 11.71
C LYS A 23 12.25 7.47 10.67
N PHE A 24 13.34 8.22 10.87
CA PHE A 24 14.47 8.30 9.92
C PHE A 24 15.81 8.24 10.64
N LEU A 25 16.69 7.32 10.26
CA LEU A 25 17.96 7.06 10.97
C LEU A 25 18.99 8.22 10.91
N ALA A 26 18.74 9.34 10.23
CA ALA A 26 19.65 10.49 10.26
C ALA A 26 19.12 11.67 11.11
N ASP A 27 17.87 11.63 11.56
CA ASP A 27 17.17 12.79 12.15
C ASP A 27 17.45 12.94 13.65
N TYR A 28 18.71 13.15 14.01
CA TYR A 28 19.10 13.36 15.39
C TYR A 28 20.43 14.08 15.48
N VAL A 29 20.76 14.50 16.69
CA VAL A 29 22.09 14.98 17.05
C VAL A 29 22.59 14.21 18.27
N LEU A 30 23.90 14.01 18.34
CA LEU A 30 24.59 13.45 19.49
C LEU A 30 25.74 14.37 19.88
N VAL A 31 25.62 15.02 21.04
CA VAL A 31 26.52 16.09 21.47
C VAL A 31 26.88 15.88 22.93
N PHE A 32 28.12 16.20 23.33
CA PHE A 32 28.45 16.28 24.76
C PHE A 32 27.98 17.62 25.34
N ASP A 33 27.03 17.56 26.26
CA ASP A 33 26.51 18.72 26.99
C ASP A 33 27.44 19.01 28.18
N GLU A 34 28.21 20.10 28.07
CA GLU A 34 29.20 20.45 29.10
C GLU A 34 28.56 20.93 30.41
N ALA A 35 27.34 21.50 30.37
CA ALA A 35 26.65 21.92 31.57
C ALA A 35 26.13 20.71 32.38
N ARG A 36 25.76 19.63 31.68
CA ARG A 36 25.33 18.37 32.31
C ARG A 36 26.46 17.37 32.51
N GLU A 37 27.61 17.59 31.88
CA GLU A 37 28.73 16.65 31.78
C GLU A 37 28.29 15.28 31.25
N ARG A 38 27.46 15.24 30.21
CA ARG A 38 26.88 14.00 29.66
C ARG A 38 26.71 14.08 28.16
N SER A 39 26.83 12.96 27.46
CA SER A 39 26.29 12.82 26.11
C SER A 39 24.78 13.04 26.10
N VAL A 40 24.31 13.87 25.18
CA VAL A 40 22.91 14.14 24.89
C VAL A 40 22.58 13.65 23.49
N TYR A 41 21.60 12.75 23.42
CA TYR A 41 20.95 12.31 22.20
C TYR A 41 19.63 13.09 22.05
N MET A 42 19.49 13.88 20.99
CA MET A 42 18.25 14.63 20.71
C MET A 42 17.76 14.32 19.30
N ALA A 43 16.49 13.95 19.15
CA ALA A 43 15.97 13.36 17.92
C ALA A 43 14.60 13.91 17.50
N ALA A 44 14.27 13.67 16.23
CA ALA A 44 12.95 13.89 15.66
C ALA A 44 11.98 12.77 16.08
N PRO A 45 10.88 13.07 16.78
CA PRO A 45 9.84 12.06 17.02
C PRO A 45 8.95 11.80 15.80
N ASP A 46 8.82 12.78 14.90
CA ASP A 46 8.00 12.69 13.69
C ASP A 46 8.50 13.70 12.64
N PHE A 47 7.90 13.66 11.45
CA PHE A 47 8.17 14.57 10.35
C PHE A 47 7.92 16.03 10.77
N HIS A 48 8.88 16.90 10.45
CA HIS A 48 8.89 18.31 10.86
C HIS A 48 8.77 18.56 12.38
N GLN A 49 9.20 17.61 13.21
CA GLN A 49 9.29 17.79 14.66
C GLN A 49 10.68 17.44 15.15
N PHE A 50 11.18 18.17 16.14
CA PHE A 50 12.48 17.87 16.75
C PHE A 50 12.51 18.29 18.22
N GLY A 51 13.24 17.54 19.06
CA GLY A 51 13.50 17.97 20.43
C GLY A 51 13.36 16.90 21.51
N HIS A 52 12.89 15.70 21.19
CA HIS A 52 12.93 14.62 22.18
C HIS A 52 14.38 14.33 22.53
N ALA A 53 14.73 14.39 23.82
CA ALA A 53 16.11 14.36 24.25
C ALA A 53 16.34 13.41 25.44
N TRP A 54 17.49 12.74 25.41
CA TRP A 54 17.96 11.81 26.43
C TRP A 54 19.42 12.10 26.77
N THR A 55 19.78 11.85 28.02
CA THR A 55 21.19 11.84 28.47
C THR A 55 21.67 10.41 28.58
N TYR A 56 22.93 10.15 28.23
CA TYR A 56 23.62 8.90 28.50
C TYR A 56 24.70 9.11 29.56
N ASP A 57 24.69 8.30 30.61
CA ASP A 57 25.59 8.41 31.76
C ASP A 57 26.66 7.32 31.84
N GLY A 58 26.80 6.51 30.79
CA GLY A 58 27.66 5.33 30.77
C GLY A 58 26.93 4.03 31.14
N ALA A 59 25.72 4.10 31.71
CA ALA A 59 24.95 2.94 32.11
C ALA A 59 23.55 2.90 31.47
N ALA A 60 22.88 4.03 31.32
CA ALA A 60 21.52 4.09 30.76
C ALA A 60 21.24 5.40 30.03
N PHE A 61 20.26 5.36 29.12
CA PHE A 61 19.64 6.56 28.57
C PHE A 61 18.49 7.02 29.48
N THR A 62 18.53 8.28 29.91
CA THR A 62 17.48 8.88 30.74
C THR A 62 16.81 10.04 29.98
N PRO A 63 15.47 10.04 29.81
CA PRO A 63 14.77 11.12 29.13
C PRO A 63 14.94 12.43 29.91
N ILE A 64 15.24 13.51 29.19
CA ILE A 64 15.34 14.87 29.76
C ILE A 64 14.28 15.81 29.17
N CYS A 65 13.84 15.56 27.93
CA CYS A 65 12.76 16.30 27.29
C CYS A 65 11.95 15.34 26.41
N THR A 66 10.63 15.37 26.54
CA THR A 66 9.69 14.60 25.69
C THR A 66 8.78 15.54 24.90
N GLU A 67 9.09 16.83 24.90
CA GLU A 67 8.43 17.82 24.06
C GLU A 67 9.21 17.94 22.75
N ALA A 68 8.52 18.24 21.66
CA ALA A 68 9.14 18.55 20.39
C ALA A 68 8.57 19.87 19.87
N VAL A 69 9.42 20.63 19.21
CA VAL A 69 9.01 21.82 18.48
C VAL A 69 8.76 21.45 17.03
N HIS A 70 7.77 22.11 16.42
CA HIS A 70 7.58 22.01 14.98
C HIS A 70 8.68 22.80 14.27
N ALA A 71 9.42 22.13 13.40
CA ALA A 71 10.50 22.68 12.61
C ALA A 71 10.34 22.17 11.18
N GLU A 72 9.93 23.05 10.26
CA GLU A 72 9.75 22.73 8.84
C GLU A 72 11.10 22.42 8.20
N SER A 73 11.56 21.18 8.36
CA SER A 73 12.76 20.66 7.71
C SER A 73 12.35 19.77 6.54
N PRO A 74 12.54 20.22 5.29
CA PRO A 74 12.36 19.36 4.13
C PRO A 74 13.47 18.29 4.03
N GLN A 75 14.63 18.54 4.65
CA GLN A 75 15.85 17.75 4.47
C GLN A 75 16.16 16.80 5.63
N GLN A 76 15.55 17.02 6.80
CA GLN A 76 15.54 16.10 7.95
C GLN A 76 16.91 15.71 8.55
N ARG A 77 18.04 16.23 8.05
CA ARG A 77 19.39 15.98 8.59
C ARG A 77 19.85 17.10 9.53
N TRP A 78 19.89 16.80 10.83
CA TRP A 78 20.24 17.76 11.87
C TRP A 78 21.72 17.69 12.22
N GLN A 79 22.35 18.85 12.47
CA GLN A 79 23.72 18.95 12.95
C GLN A 79 23.77 19.55 14.34
N GLY A 80 24.39 18.85 15.30
CA GLY A 80 24.41 19.26 16.69
C GLY A 80 25.75 19.82 17.12
N VAL A 81 25.73 20.90 17.87
CA VAL A 81 26.91 21.45 18.55
C VAL A 81 26.58 21.79 19.99
N TRP A 82 27.61 21.78 20.84
CA TRP A 82 27.55 22.47 22.12
C TRP A 82 27.89 23.93 21.89
N ASP A 83 26.92 24.82 22.14
CA ASP A 83 27.09 26.26 22.02
C ASP A 83 27.40 26.85 23.41
N GLY A 84 28.67 27.17 23.63
CA GLY A 84 29.16 27.76 24.87
C GLY A 84 28.61 29.17 25.16
N ALA A 85 28.24 29.96 24.15
CA ALA A 85 27.63 31.27 24.35
C ALA A 85 26.25 31.11 24.98
N ARG A 86 25.50 30.12 24.49
CA ARG A 86 24.12 29.82 24.89
C ARG A 86 24.02 28.85 26.06
N GLN A 87 25.14 28.21 26.43
CA GLN A 87 25.23 27.12 27.41
C GLN A 87 24.16 26.05 27.14
N ALA A 88 24.08 25.61 25.88
CA ALA A 88 23.02 24.72 25.41
C ALA A 88 23.51 23.80 24.29
N VAL A 89 22.82 22.67 24.14
CA VAL A 89 22.91 21.83 22.94
C VAL A 89 22.03 22.48 21.87
N VAL A 90 22.61 22.74 20.69
CA VAL A 90 21.92 23.39 19.58
C VAL A 90 21.97 22.47 18.37
N ALA A 91 20.79 22.08 17.87
CA ALA A 91 20.65 21.33 16.63
C ALA A 91 20.25 22.27 15.51
N TRP A 92 21.09 22.40 14.48
CA TRP A 92 20.89 23.25 13.32
C TRP A 92 20.31 22.47 12.15
N ASN A 93 19.47 23.15 11.37
CA ASN A 93 18.96 22.65 10.09
C ASN A 93 18.63 23.83 9.17
N PHE A 94 18.41 23.50 7.90
CA PHE A 94 17.82 24.40 6.92
C PHE A 94 16.36 24.04 6.72
N GLY A 95 15.55 25.06 6.51
CA GLY A 95 14.24 24.87 5.91
C GLY A 95 13.91 26.02 5.01
N ARG A 96 12.62 26.15 4.73
CA ARG A 96 12.11 27.20 3.87
C ARG A 96 11.13 28.06 4.66
N ASP A 97 11.10 29.35 4.35
CA ASP A 97 10.06 30.24 4.86
C ASP A 97 8.80 30.14 3.99
N ALA A 98 7.76 30.92 4.31
CA ALA A 98 6.51 30.94 3.55
C ALA A 98 6.68 31.43 2.10
N GLU A 99 7.81 32.08 1.77
CA GLU A 99 8.16 32.53 0.42
C GLU A 99 9.14 31.55 -0.26
N TRP A 100 9.25 30.32 0.27
CA TRP A 100 10.17 29.28 -0.22
C TRP A 100 11.67 29.66 -0.18
N ARG A 101 12.03 30.73 0.54
CA ARG A 101 13.44 31.11 0.70
C ARG A 101 14.11 30.24 1.73
N ASP A 102 15.35 29.87 1.47
CA ASP A 102 16.16 29.18 2.45
C ASP A 102 16.31 30.01 3.72
N ARG A 103 16.01 29.37 4.85
CA ARG A 103 16.25 29.90 6.18
C ARG A 103 16.97 28.86 7.02
N THR A 104 17.84 29.35 7.89
CA THR A 104 18.37 28.51 8.96
C THR A 104 17.54 28.68 10.22
N TYR A 105 17.39 27.60 10.96
CA TYR A 105 16.85 27.64 12.31
C TYR A 105 17.55 26.58 13.15
N ALA A 106 17.38 26.69 14.45
CA ALA A 106 17.90 25.73 15.40
C ALA A 106 16.83 25.29 16.39
N VAL A 107 16.99 24.09 16.92
CA VAL A 107 16.32 23.66 18.14
C VAL A 107 17.34 23.65 19.27
N VAL A 108 17.08 24.46 20.29
CA VAL A 108 17.95 24.65 21.43
C VAL A 108 17.39 23.87 22.61
N LEU A 109 18.22 23.00 23.18
CA LEU A 109 17.92 22.30 24.43
C LEU A 109 18.65 23.00 25.58
N ARG A 110 17.89 23.68 26.43
CA ARG A 110 18.39 24.38 27.63
C ARG A 110 17.54 24.01 28.83
N ASP A 111 18.16 23.69 29.97
CA ASP A 111 17.46 23.39 31.23
C ASP A 111 16.35 22.31 31.13
N GLY A 112 16.46 21.38 30.16
CA GLY A 112 15.49 20.30 29.93
C GLY A 112 14.29 20.70 29.08
N ALA A 113 14.25 21.94 28.60
CA ALA A 113 13.25 22.44 27.67
C ALA A 113 13.85 22.62 26.27
N VAL A 114 13.01 22.44 25.24
CA VAL A 114 13.38 22.71 23.85
C VAL A 114 12.68 23.97 23.36
N GLU A 115 13.43 24.81 22.64
CA GLU A 115 12.90 26.03 22.00
C GLU A 115 13.41 26.14 20.56
N LEU A 116 12.58 26.71 19.69
CA LEU A 116 12.99 27.06 18.33
C LEU A 116 13.76 28.38 18.38
N LEU A 117 14.99 28.37 17.88
CA LEU A 117 15.82 29.54 17.66
C LEU A 117 15.74 29.95 16.19
N GLU A 118 15.15 31.12 15.95
CA GLU A 118 15.12 31.78 14.64
C GLU A 118 16.13 32.93 14.64
N PRO A 119 17.37 32.71 14.15
CA PRO A 119 18.39 33.74 14.12
C PRO A 119 17.99 34.86 13.16
N GLY A 120 18.34 36.11 13.49
CA GLY A 120 18.18 37.25 12.58
C GLY A 120 19.33 37.36 11.57
N GLY A 121 19.42 38.49 10.88
CA GLY A 121 20.55 38.80 10.00
C GLY A 121 20.48 38.17 8.60
N GLU A 122 21.63 38.12 7.94
CA GLU A 122 21.78 37.53 6.60
C GLU A 122 21.93 36.02 6.74
N GLN A 123 20.85 35.28 6.46
CA GLN A 123 20.79 33.83 6.63
C GLN A 123 21.84 33.10 5.76
N PRO A 124 22.44 32.00 6.24
CA PRO A 124 23.14 31.06 5.40
C PRO A 124 22.23 30.55 4.28
N GLN A 125 22.76 30.49 3.06
CA GLN A 125 22.03 30.09 1.86
C GLN A 125 22.62 28.81 1.29
N ARG A 126 21.77 27.88 0.85
CA ARG A 126 22.20 26.65 0.19
C ARG A 126 22.41 26.89 -1.31
N LEU A 127 23.05 25.94 -1.98
CA LEU A 127 22.98 25.86 -3.44
C LEU A 127 21.60 25.33 -3.83
N GLU A 128 21.03 25.83 -4.94
CA GLU A 128 19.69 25.42 -5.40
C GLU A 128 19.63 23.92 -5.73
N ASP A 129 20.74 23.36 -6.20
CA ASP A 129 20.90 21.95 -6.60
C ASP A 129 21.41 21.05 -5.45
N ALA A 130 21.40 21.52 -4.20
CA ALA A 130 21.87 20.73 -3.05
C ALA A 130 20.82 19.70 -2.60
N ASP A 131 21.14 18.41 -2.75
CA ASP A 131 20.19 17.31 -2.50
C ASP A 131 19.77 17.19 -1.02
N GLU A 132 20.65 17.42 -0.02
CA GLU A 132 20.39 16.89 1.33
C GLU A 132 20.60 17.78 2.56
N VAL A 133 21.60 18.68 2.69
CA VAL A 133 21.80 19.43 3.96
C VAL A 133 22.05 20.92 3.77
N GLY A 134 22.63 21.33 2.65
CA GLY A 134 22.86 22.70 2.26
C GLY A 134 23.98 23.46 2.96
N GLY A 135 24.62 22.85 3.96
CA GLY A 135 25.64 23.51 4.76
C GLY A 135 26.12 22.71 5.97
N CYS A 136 27.27 23.10 6.51
CA CYS A 136 27.94 22.44 7.62
C CYS A 136 28.10 23.39 8.82
N PHE A 137 27.78 22.92 10.03
CA PHE A 137 27.80 23.72 11.26
C PHE A 137 28.89 23.25 12.24
N ALA A 138 29.60 24.21 12.84
CA ALA A 138 30.52 23.97 13.94
C ALA A 138 30.47 25.14 14.94
N TYR A 139 30.89 24.92 16.18
CA TYR A 139 31.00 26.00 17.16
C TYR A 139 32.48 26.35 17.42
N ASP A 140 32.84 27.61 17.16
CA ASP A 140 34.17 28.15 17.42
C ASP A 140 34.27 28.60 18.88
N ARG A 141 34.94 27.78 19.69
CA ARG A 141 35.07 28.03 21.13
C ARG A 141 35.92 29.24 21.47
N LYS A 142 36.88 29.60 20.62
CA LYS A 142 37.81 30.71 20.88
C LYS A 142 37.13 32.05 20.68
N ARG A 143 36.24 32.13 19.69
CA ARG A 143 35.56 33.36 19.29
C ARG A 143 34.11 33.44 19.76
N ASP A 144 33.60 32.36 20.34
CA ASP A 144 32.25 32.27 20.92
C ASP A 144 31.15 32.48 19.87
N VAL A 145 31.31 31.82 18.71
CA VAL A 145 30.39 31.93 17.56
C VAL A 145 30.05 30.55 17.00
N THR A 146 28.82 30.38 16.51
CA THR A 146 28.49 29.27 15.61
C THR A 146 28.90 29.66 14.20
N VAL A 147 29.58 28.77 13.51
CA VAL A 147 30.03 28.94 12.13
C VAL A 147 29.19 28.03 11.23
N CYS A 148 28.69 28.58 10.13
CA CYS A 148 28.02 27.83 9.07
C CYS A 148 28.81 28.02 7.76
N VAL A 149 29.11 26.92 7.09
CA VAL A 149 29.82 26.89 5.80
C VAL A 149 28.89 26.28 4.77
N THR A 150 28.67 26.97 3.64
CA THR A 150 27.86 26.48 2.51
C THR A 150 28.59 26.79 1.21
N GLY A 151 28.11 26.26 0.07
CA GLY A 151 28.66 26.62 -1.25
C GLY A 151 28.53 28.12 -1.60
N ARG A 152 27.76 28.89 -0.82
CA ARG A 152 27.55 30.33 -1.03
C ARG A 152 28.42 31.22 -0.13
N GLY A 153 29.15 30.68 0.84
CA GLY A 153 30.02 31.47 1.72
C GLY A 153 30.30 30.87 3.11
N VAL A 154 30.76 31.74 4.02
CA VAL A 154 30.92 31.43 5.44
C VAL A 154 30.14 32.46 6.26
N TRP A 155 29.36 31.99 7.23
CA TRP A 155 28.56 32.81 8.14
C TRP A 155 28.94 32.53 9.59
N GLU A 156 28.80 33.57 10.41
CA GLU A 156 29.00 33.49 11.85
C GLU A 156 27.78 34.02 12.58
N LEU A 157 27.39 33.32 13.65
CA LEU A 157 26.32 33.69 14.56
C LEU A 157 26.92 33.91 15.95
N GLY A 158 27.03 35.17 16.35
CA GLY A 158 27.47 35.54 17.69
C GLY A 158 26.35 35.59 18.73
N ALA A 159 26.70 36.17 19.88
CA ALA A 159 25.79 36.37 21.02
C ALA A 159 24.62 37.32 20.69
N GLU A 160 24.76 38.17 19.67
CA GLU A 160 23.69 39.04 19.16
C GLU A 160 22.54 38.29 18.49
N GLY A 161 22.72 37.00 18.17
CA GLY A 161 21.66 36.17 17.58
C GLY A 161 21.31 36.54 16.14
N ALA A 162 22.22 37.18 15.41
CA ALA A 162 22.06 37.49 13.99
C ALA A 162 23.22 36.92 13.17
N TRP A 163 22.89 36.23 12.07
CA TRP A 163 23.89 35.74 11.14
C TRP A 163 24.55 36.89 10.39
N LYS A 164 25.86 36.76 10.21
CA LYS A 164 26.66 37.65 9.41
C LYS A 164 27.49 36.85 8.41
N LYS A 165 27.34 37.15 7.13
CA LYS A 165 28.25 36.64 6.10
C LYS A 165 29.63 37.28 6.28
N VAL A 166 30.64 36.45 6.51
CA VAL A 166 32.03 36.90 6.72
C VAL A 166 32.92 36.60 5.51
N ARG A 167 32.49 35.69 4.61
CA ARG A 167 33.16 35.36 3.35
C ARG A 167 32.15 35.08 2.24
N GLY A 168 32.45 35.57 1.03
CA GLY A 168 31.67 35.33 -0.19
C GLY A 168 31.98 33.99 -0.86
N GLU A 169 31.20 33.65 -1.89
CA GLU A 169 31.37 32.43 -2.69
C GLU A 169 32.67 32.47 -3.51
N GLU A 170 33.12 33.66 -3.90
CA GLU A 170 34.35 33.89 -4.65
C GLU A 170 35.64 33.54 -3.88
N GLU A 171 35.51 33.36 -2.56
CA GLU A 171 36.59 32.96 -1.66
C GLU A 171 36.52 31.46 -1.28
N LEU A 172 35.53 30.73 -1.80
CA LEU A 172 35.36 29.29 -1.63
C LEU A 172 35.94 28.51 -2.82
N PRO A 173 36.29 27.22 -2.63
CA PRO A 173 36.52 26.29 -3.75
C PRO A 173 35.29 26.24 -4.70
N THR A 174 35.55 26.11 -6.01
CA THR A 174 34.55 26.18 -7.08
C THR A 174 33.60 24.97 -7.16
N ASP A 175 32.47 25.18 -7.85
CA ASP A 175 31.23 24.36 -7.94
C ASP A 175 31.36 22.82 -8.07
N GLU A 176 32.47 22.25 -8.56
CA GLU A 176 32.62 20.79 -8.69
C GLU A 176 32.81 20.09 -7.31
N ASP A 177 33.18 20.83 -6.27
CA ASP A 177 33.50 20.33 -4.93
C ASP A 177 32.32 20.42 -3.93
N TRP A 178 31.07 20.53 -4.39
CA TRP A 178 29.87 20.72 -3.53
C TRP A 178 28.66 19.84 -3.92
N LYS A 179 28.82 18.52 -3.94
CA LYS A 179 27.68 17.58 -3.85
C LYS A 179 27.61 17.05 -2.43
N GLU A 180 26.56 17.41 -1.69
CA GLU A 180 26.57 17.36 -0.23
C GLU A 180 26.05 16.03 0.34
N GLU A 181 26.82 14.96 0.14
CA GLU A 181 26.65 13.74 0.94
C GLU A 181 27.68 13.72 2.07
N CYS A 182 27.28 13.37 3.29
CA CYS A 182 28.18 13.20 4.44
C CYS A 182 29.06 14.43 4.77
N LEU A 183 28.53 15.35 5.57
CA LEU A 183 29.26 16.50 6.10
C LEU A 183 29.32 16.50 7.62
N GLY A 184 30.27 17.24 8.18
CA GLY A 184 30.33 17.47 9.62
C GLY A 184 31.40 18.47 10.02
N GLY A 185 31.19 19.05 11.20
CA GLY A 185 32.01 20.12 11.75
C GLY A 185 32.45 19.84 13.18
N ALA A 186 33.67 20.22 13.53
CA ALA A 186 34.21 20.07 14.88
C ALA A 186 35.16 21.22 15.24
N TRP A 187 35.30 21.49 16.53
CA TRP A 187 36.34 22.35 17.05
C TRP A 187 37.64 21.55 17.27
N ASP A 188 38.75 22.03 16.72
CA ASP A 188 40.08 21.50 16.99
C ASP A 188 40.81 22.36 18.04
N PRO A 189 40.90 21.93 19.31
CA PRO A 189 41.62 22.69 20.33
C PRO A 189 43.13 22.77 20.12
N ARG A 190 43.74 21.94 19.25
CA ARG A 190 45.18 22.01 18.97
C ARG A 190 45.53 23.18 18.07
N SER A 191 44.82 23.32 16.95
CA SER A 191 45.04 24.45 16.04
C SER A 191 44.22 25.69 16.41
N GLU A 192 43.31 25.57 17.37
CA GLU A 192 42.33 26.61 17.74
C GLU A 192 41.49 27.07 16.53
N ARG A 193 41.00 26.11 15.75
CA ARG A 193 40.21 26.32 14.53
C ARG A 193 38.98 25.41 14.49
N THR A 194 37.93 25.85 13.81
CA THR A 194 36.84 24.96 13.42
C THR A 194 37.21 24.21 12.15
N LEU A 195 37.06 22.90 12.17
CA LEU A 195 37.28 22.03 11.03
C LEU A 195 35.96 21.57 10.44
N PHE A 196 35.91 21.46 9.13
CA PHE A 196 34.75 21.02 8.35
C PHE A 196 35.20 19.98 7.35
N TYR A 197 34.38 18.94 7.14
CA TYR A 197 34.55 18.05 6.00
C TYR A 197 33.25 17.92 5.21
N TRP A 198 33.40 17.51 3.96
CA TRP A 198 32.33 17.05 3.09
C TRP A 198 32.89 16.05 2.07
N VAL A 199 32.03 15.20 1.52
CA VAL A 199 32.37 14.26 0.45
C VAL A 199 31.77 14.77 -0.84
N CYS A 200 32.55 14.88 -1.92
CA CYS A 200 32.04 15.25 -3.23
C CYS A 200 32.59 14.38 -4.35
N GLU A 201 31.76 14.11 -5.34
CA GLU A 201 32.11 13.38 -6.55
C GLU A 201 33.10 14.22 -7.40
N ASP A 202 34.24 13.63 -7.77
CA ASP A 202 35.22 14.28 -8.65
C ASP A 202 34.82 14.21 -10.14
N GLU A 203 35.62 14.82 -11.03
CA GLU A 203 35.40 14.79 -12.49
C GLU A 203 35.27 13.36 -13.08
N ALA A 204 35.80 12.33 -12.40
CA ALA A 204 35.77 10.95 -12.83
C ALA A 204 34.55 10.18 -12.29
N GLY A 205 33.72 10.82 -11.46
CA GLY A 205 32.61 10.17 -10.78
C GLY A 205 32.98 9.47 -9.47
N ASP A 206 34.18 9.73 -8.93
CA ASP A 206 34.65 9.11 -7.69
C ASP A 206 34.42 10.07 -6.50
N ASP A 207 33.78 9.59 -5.44
CA ASP A 207 33.64 10.35 -4.19
C ASP A 207 35.01 10.65 -3.56
N GLN A 208 35.25 11.93 -3.26
CA GLN A 208 36.44 12.45 -2.58
C GLN A 208 36.09 13.18 -1.28
N LEU A 209 36.88 12.94 -0.23
CA LEU A 209 36.79 13.67 1.03
C LEU A 209 37.58 14.99 0.96
N PHE A 210 36.93 16.10 1.30
CA PHE A 210 37.56 17.41 1.44
C PHE A 210 37.53 17.85 2.91
N LEU A 211 38.65 18.34 3.43
CA LEU A 211 38.76 18.88 4.78
C LEU A 211 39.21 20.35 4.74
N TRP A 212 38.57 21.17 5.55
CA TRP A 212 38.78 22.61 5.63
C TRP A 212 38.94 23.07 7.08
N ALA A 213 39.76 24.09 7.29
CA ALA A 213 39.96 24.74 8.57
C ALA A 213 39.59 26.21 8.49
N TRP A 214 38.82 26.69 9.47
CA TRP A 214 38.42 28.08 9.60
C TRP A 214 38.98 28.65 10.91
N ASP A 215 39.75 29.74 10.79
CA ASP A 215 40.38 30.45 11.91
C ASP A 215 39.68 31.79 12.25
N GLY A 216 38.59 32.10 11.53
CA GLY A 216 37.88 33.38 11.61
C GLY A 216 38.27 34.42 10.57
N VAL A 217 39.28 34.12 9.76
CA VAL A 217 39.77 35.00 8.70
C VAL A 217 39.88 34.24 7.39
N THR A 218 40.37 33.01 7.40
CA THR A 218 40.65 32.23 6.19
C THR A 218 40.06 30.83 6.31
N LEU A 219 39.47 30.35 5.21
CA LEU A 219 39.05 28.96 5.04
C LEU A 219 40.16 28.23 4.28
N GLU A 220 40.97 27.47 4.99
CA GLU A 220 42.14 26.78 4.46
C GLU A 220 41.80 25.32 4.15
N ARG A 221 42.10 24.86 2.92
CA ARG A 221 42.04 23.44 2.58
C ARG A 221 43.17 22.69 3.27
N LEU A 222 42.83 21.66 4.04
CA LEU A 222 43.81 20.81 4.69
C LEU A 222 44.25 19.66 3.77
N SER A 223 45.46 19.15 4.00
CA SER A 223 46.00 18.01 3.27
C SER A 223 45.28 16.71 3.69
N ASN A 224 44.96 15.88 2.70
CA ASN A 224 44.50 14.50 2.92
C ASN A 224 45.67 13.53 3.19
N GLU A 225 46.91 14.03 3.32
CA GLU A 225 48.07 13.21 3.69
C GLU A 225 47.82 12.48 5.02
N GLY A 226 48.17 11.20 5.07
CA GLY A 226 47.88 10.33 6.21
C GLY A 226 46.51 9.66 6.19
N LEU A 227 45.57 10.13 5.34
CA LEU A 227 44.34 9.40 5.09
C LEU A 227 44.57 8.19 4.18
N PRO A 228 43.90 7.07 4.43
CA PRO A 228 43.95 5.92 3.53
C PRO A 228 43.32 6.26 2.18
N GLU A 229 43.93 5.82 1.07
CA GLU A 229 43.47 6.12 -0.29
C GLU A 229 41.99 5.81 -0.52
N LYS A 230 41.46 4.69 0.01
CA LYS A 230 40.05 4.32 -0.11
C LYS A 230 39.06 5.24 0.63
N LEU A 231 39.55 6.04 1.59
CA LEU A 231 38.73 7.08 2.24
C LEU A 231 38.76 8.38 1.44
N VAL A 232 39.84 8.59 0.69
CA VAL A 232 40.03 9.76 -0.16
C VAL A 232 39.38 9.55 -1.52
N LYS A 233 39.24 8.31 -1.99
CA LYS A 233 38.71 7.95 -3.31
C LYS A 233 37.82 6.71 -3.22
N GLY A 234 36.56 6.87 -3.63
CA GLY A 234 35.61 5.79 -3.88
C GLY A 234 34.36 5.84 -3.02
N TRP A 235 33.30 5.16 -3.48
CA TRP A 235 31.97 5.21 -2.88
C TRP A 235 31.97 4.90 -1.38
N MET A 236 31.67 5.93 -0.58
CA MET A 236 31.69 5.85 0.88
C MET A 236 30.31 5.43 1.40
N ASN A 237 30.00 4.14 1.33
CA ASN A 237 28.86 3.55 2.06
C ASN A 237 28.93 3.81 3.58
N THR A 238 30.09 4.24 4.10
CA THR A 238 30.29 4.69 5.48
C THR A 238 31.01 6.04 5.48
N GLY A 239 30.28 7.15 5.30
CA GLY A 239 30.85 8.49 5.35
C GLY A 239 31.62 8.74 6.65
N PRO A 240 32.74 9.48 6.66
CA PRO A 240 33.48 9.73 7.89
C PRO A 240 32.65 10.60 8.86
N VAL A 241 33.04 10.65 10.13
CA VAL A 241 32.50 11.62 11.11
C VAL A 241 33.62 12.33 11.82
N LEU A 242 33.47 13.63 12.01
CA LEU A 242 34.44 14.48 12.69
C LEU A 242 33.89 14.89 14.05
N VAL A 243 34.72 14.77 15.09
CA VAL A 243 34.32 15.04 16.48
C VAL A 243 35.37 15.88 17.20
N SER A 244 34.89 16.81 18.04
CA SER A 244 35.77 17.61 18.90
C SER A 244 36.29 16.74 20.04
N HIS A 245 37.61 16.70 20.24
CA HIS A 245 38.25 15.94 21.31
C HIS A 245 39.38 16.77 21.97
N PRO A 246 39.70 16.60 23.27
CA PRO A 246 40.73 17.39 23.96
C PRO A 246 42.11 17.36 23.30
N ASP A 247 42.47 16.23 22.70
CA ASP A 247 43.71 16.05 21.91
C ASP A 247 43.58 16.55 20.46
N GLY A 248 42.57 17.33 20.11
CA GLY A 248 42.34 17.81 18.76
C GLY A 248 41.15 17.17 18.06
N ALA A 249 40.76 17.67 16.90
CA ALA A 249 39.65 17.08 16.15
C ALA A 249 40.00 15.67 15.66
N VAL A 250 39.09 14.72 15.91
CA VAL A 250 39.27 13.31 15.56
C VAL A 250 38.30 12.94 14.44
N LEU A 251 38.82 12.36 13.37
CA LEU A 251 38.09 11.80 12.24
C LEU A 251 37.93 10.28 12.41
N LEU A 252 36.71 9.83 12.29
CA LEU A 252 36.33 8.42 12.33
C LEU A 252 35.84 8.00 10.95
N SER A 253 36.64 7.20 10.25
CA SER A 253 36.46 6.90 8.83
C SER A 253 35.59 5.67 8.52
N GLY A 254 34.99 5.04 9.53
CA GLY A 254 34.53 3.65 9.43
C GLY A 254 35.69 2.67 9.11
N TRP A 255 35.39 1.39 8.84
CA TRP A 255 36.34 0.41 8.27
C TRP A 255 37.45 -0.16 9.18
N GLY A 256 37.27 -0.22 10.51
CA GLY A 256 38.26 -0.89 11.38
C GLY A 256 39.62 -0.23 11.41
N ARG A 257 39.66 1.03 11.01
CA ARG A 257 40.84 1.85 11.07
C ARG A 257 40.87 2.56 12.42
N PRO A 258 42.07 2.81 12.97
CA PRO A 258 42.17 3.65 14.15
C PRO A 258 41.55 5.02 13.86
N PRO A 259 40.98 5.71 14.87
CA PRO A 259 40.59 7.10 14.72
C PRO A 259 41.82 7.91 14.30
N LEU A 260 41.62 8.92 13.48
CA LEU A 260 42.69 9.77 12.99
C LEU A 260 42.54 11.14 13.64
N VAL A 261 43.62 11.68 14.19
CA VAL A 261 43.63 13.06 14.70
C VAL A 261 44.26 13.96 13.66
N VAL A 262 43.73 15.18 13.52
CA VAL A 262 44.32 16.20 12.66
C VAL A 262 45.62 16.71 13.30
N GLY A 263 46.74 16.50 12.63
CA GLY A 263 48.08 16.95 13.00
C GLY A 263 48.59 18.12 12.13
N GLU A 264 49.83 18.55 12.36
CA GLU A 264 50.42 19.70 11.63
C GLU A 264 50.69 19.38 10.15
N ALA A 265 51.01 18.12 9.83
CA ALA A 265 51.38 17.68 8.47
C ALA A 265 50.26 16.93 7.73
N GLY A 266 49.09 16.79 8.34
CA GLY A 266 48.00 15.94 7.84
C GLY A 266 47.41 15.09 8.97
N PHE A 267 46.86 13.93 8.64
CA PHE A 267 46.25 13.04 9.62
C PHE A 267 47.26 12.07 10.22
N GLU A 268 47.18 11.92 11.53
CA GLU A 268 47.99 10.96 12.28
C GLU A 268 47.06 9.97 12.99
N PRO A 269 47.45 8.71 13.17
CA PRO A 269 46.71 7.80 14.04
C PRO A 269 46.56 8.42 15.43
N TRP A 270 45.31 8.62 15.86
CA TRP A 270 45.03 9.03 17.23
C TRP A 270 45.53 7.92 18.16
N GLY A 271 46.25 8.32 19.22
CA GLY A 271 47.24 7.52 19.95
C GLY A 271 46.87 6.05 20.16
N THR A 272 47.86 5.16 20.00
CA THR A 272 47.71 3.73 20.25
C THR A 272 47.46 3.45 21.74
N HIS A 273 46.21 3.54 22.18
CA HIS A 273 45.71 2.78 23.31
C HIS A 273 45.70 1.28 22.95
N GLY A 274 46.90 0.69 22.82
CA GLY A 274 47.10 -0.75 22.67
C GLY A 274 47.30 -1.29 21.25
N GLY A 275 47.13 -0.48 20.19
CA GLY A 275 47.43 -0.89 18.82
C GLY A 275 46.66 -2.11 18.32
N GLN A 276 45.61 -2.53 19.04
CA GLN A 276 44.74 -3.59 18.56
C GLN A 276 43.72 -2.98 17.61
N PRO A 277 43.55 -3.56 16.41
CA PRO A 277 42.46 -3.17 15.53
C PRO A 277 41.14 -3.41 16.27
N PHE A 278 40.17 -2.50 16.11
CA PHE A 278 38.83 -2.67 16.66
C PHE A 278 38.26 -4.03 16.25
N ASP A 279 37.99 -4.91 17.22
CA ASP A 279 37.30 -6.17 16.97
C ASP A 279 35.85 -5.84 16.55
N PRO A 280 35.33 -6.34 15.40
CA PRO A 280 33.94 -6.12 15.03
C PRO A 280 32.96 -6.63 16.10
N PRO A 281 31.75 -6.04 16.18
CA PRO A 281 31.14 -5.15 15.17
C PRO A 281 31.36 -3.65 15.39
N ARG A 282 31.17 -2.84 14.33
CA ARG A 282 31.57 -1.41 14.29
C ARG A 282 30.42 -0.49 13.89
N PRO A 283 30.35 0.75 14.42
CA PRO A 283 29.48 1.78 13.87
C PRO A 283 29.87 2.05 12.41
N ALA A 284 28.92 1.93 11.49
CA ALA A 284 29.06 2.41 10.12
C ALA A 284 28.53 3.86 10.07
N SER A 285 29.33 4.73 9.47
CA SER A 285 29.40 6.14 9.89
C SER A 285 28.63 7.14 9.03
N ALA A 286 28.03 6.74 7.90
CA ALA A 286 27.36 7.69 7.00
C ALA A 286 26.19 8.45 7.65
N LYS A 287 25.46 7.79 8.56
CA LYS A 287 24.27 8.35 9.25
C LYS A 287 24.46 8.45 10.76
N ALA A 288 25.65 8.09 11.27
CA ALA A 288 25.92 8.08 12.69
C ALA A 288 26.50 9.44 13.13
N ALA A 289 25.92 10.08 14.14
CA ALA A 289 26.58 11.15 14.86
C ALA A 289 27.47 10.54 15.97
N ILE A 290 28.51 11.27 16.35
CA ILE A 290 29.41 10.88 17.43
C ILE A 290 29.80 12.11 18.26
N CYS A 291 29.93 11.90 19.56
CA CYS A 291 30.53 12.86 20.45
C CYS A 291 31.64 12.20 21.29
N TRP A 292 32.59 13.02 21.75
CA TRP A 292 33.49 12.63 22.82
C TRP A 292 32.83 12.97 24.15
N ASP A 293 32.52 11.96 24.95
CA ASP A 293 32.04 12.15 26.30
C ASP A 293 33.24 12.31 27.24
N ALA A 294 33.50 13.55 27.66
CA ALA A 294 34.62 13.86 28.54
C ALA A 294 34.44 13.29 29.96
N HIS A 295 33.21 13.02 30.38
CA HIS A 295 32.93 12.40 31.68
C HIS A 295 33.26 10.90 31.66
N LEU A 296 32.96 10.22 30.56
CA LEU A 296 33.29 8.81 30.36
C LEU A 296 34.74 8.59 29.92
N GLY A 297 35.35 9.60 29.30
CA GLY A 297 36.63 9.43 28.60
C GLY A 297 36.49 8.48 27.42
N ALA A 298 35.38 8.57 26.70
CA ALA A 298 34.97 7.63 25.67
C ALA A 298 34.26 8.34 24.51
N PHE A 299 34.33 7.75 23.32
CA PHE A 299 33.45 8.16 22.23
C PHE A 299 32.07 7.53 22.41
N VAL A 300 31.01 8.29 22.20
CA VAL A 300 29.65 7.77 22.11
C VAL A 300 29.17 8.01 20.68
N ALA A 301 28.80 6.95 19.98
CA ALA A 301 28.30 6.99 18.61
C ALA A 301 26.88 6.47 18.53
N GLY A 302 26.15 6.97 17.54
CA GLY A 302 24.90 6.39 17.10
C GLY A 302 23.64 7.14 17.50
N PRO A 303 22.48 6.64 17.05
CA PRO A 303 22.34 5.37 16.35
C PRO A 303 22.43 5.52 14.84
N GLY A 304 23.01 4.53 14.18
CA GLY A 304 23.35 4.60 12.76
C GLY A 304 23.50 3.22 12.15
N SER A 305 23.97 3.16 10.91
CA SER A 305 24.11 1.88 10.23
C SER A 305 25.13 0.99 10.96
N TYR A 306 24.93 -0.31 10.87
CA TYR A 306 25.71 -1.36 11.50
C TYR A 306 26.24 -2.30 10.43
N GLU A 307 27.53 -2.57 10.45
CA GLU A 307 28.16 -3.52 9.55
C GLU A 307 28.39 -4.85 10.29
N PRO A 308 27.63 -5.93 10.00
CA PRO A 308 27.75 -7.21 10.70
C PRO A 308 29.13 -7.87 10.51
N GLU A 309 29.72 -7.68 9.33
CA GLU A 309 31.04 -8.21 8.97
C GLU A 309 31.78 -7.17 8.15
N ALA A 310 33.09 -7.03 8.37
CA ALA A 310 33.89 -6.03 7.66
C ALA A 310 33.83 -6.22 6.12
N GLY A 311 33.45 -5.15 5.42
CA GLY A 311 33.21 -5.09 3.99
C GLY A 311 31.78 -5.44 3.54
N LYS A 312 30.84 -5.76 4.44
CA LYS A 312 29.43 -5.99 4.09
C LYS A 312 28.65 -4.68 4.08
N TYR A 313 27.55 -4.66 3.32
CA TYR A 313 26.70 -3.48 3.26
C TYR A 313 26.14 -3.16 4.65
N PRO A 314 26.28 -1.90 5.13
CA PRO A 314 25.72 -1.50 6.41
C PRO A 314 24.20 -1.67 6.45
N GLN A 315 23.68 -2.15 7.57
CA GLN A 315 22.25 -2.25 7.83
C GLN A 315 21.84 -1.14 8.78
N ASP A 316 20.81 -0.39 8.43
CA ASP A 316 20.24 0.63 9.31
C ASP A 316 19.69 -0.06 10.56
N GLN A 317 20.24 0.30 11.72
CA GLN A 317 19.99 -0.37 12.99
C GLN A 317 19.91 0.66 14.12
N HIS A 318 18.97 0.49 15.03
CA HIS A 318 18.89 1.33 16.21
C HIS A 318 19.88 0.84 17.29
N LEU A 319 21.17 1.10 17.07
CA LEU A 319 22.28 0.70 17.95
C LEU A 319 23.15 1.92 18.30
N PHE A 320 23.58 2.04 19.54
CA PHE A 320 24.61 2.98 19.96
C PHE A 320 25.91 2.24 20.26
N TRP A 321 27.03 2.97 20.32
CA TRP A 321 28.33 2.39 20.63
C TRP A 321 29.12 3.30 21.56
N VAL A 322 29.87 2.69 22.49
CA VAL A 322 30.76 3.42 23.39
C VAL A 322 32.19 2.93 23.20
N GLY A 323 33.08 3.83 22.80
CA GLY A 323 34.50 3.56 22.62
C GLY A 323 35.16 3.27 23.97
N GLU A 324 35.63 2.04 24.17
CA GLU A 324 36.35 1.67 25.37
C GLU A 324 37.79 2.22 25.33
N PRO A 325 38.36 2.65 26.48
CA PRO A 325 39.74 3.12 26.58
C PRO A 325 40.82 2.11 26.11
N GLY A 326 40.45 0.86 25.85
CA GLY A 326 41.33 -0.22 25.36
C GLY A 326 41.31 -0.47 23.85
N GLY A 327 40.58 0.33 23.05
CA GLY A 327 40.56 0.23 21.59
C GLY A 327 39.42 -0.61 20.99
N GLY A 328 38.27 -0.68 21.67
CA GLY A 328 37.05 -1.36 21.21
C GLY A 328 35.83 -0.43 21.23
N PHE A 329 34.72 -0.85 20.62
CA PHE A 329 33.41 -0.22 20.84
C PHE A 329 32.48 -1.22 21.50
N ALA A 330 31.97 -0.90 22.68
CA ALA A 330 30.89 -1.64 23.31
C ALA A 330 29.57 -1.29 22.64
N LYS A 331 28.89 -2.29 22.07
CA LYS A 331 27.55 -2.12 21.48
C LYS A 331 26.52 -1.91 22.59
N LEU A 332 25.65 -0.92 22.40
CA LEU A 332 24.45 -0.67 23.20
C LEU A 332 23.25 -0.83 22.29
N GLY A 333 22.37 -1.75 22.64
CA GLY A 333 21.19 -2.14 21.89
C GLY A 333 21.25 -3.61 21.50
N VAL A 334 20.17 -4.08 20.90
CA VAL A 334 20.05 -5.43 20.36
C VAL A 334 20.12 -5.30 18.85
N THR A 335 21.07 -6.00 18.23
CA THR A 335 21.12 -6.08 16.77
C THR A 335 19.83 -6.71 16.30
N GLU A 336 19.17 -6.18 15.28
CA GLU A 336 18.12 -6.88 14.56
C GLU A 336 18.80 -7.79 13.55
N GLU A 337 18.59 -9.10 13.70
CA GLU A 337 19.00 -10.06 12.70
C GLU A 337 17.75 -10.57 12.02
N LYS A 338 17.73 -10.51 10.70
CA LYS A 338 16.68 -11.16 9.93
C LYS A 338 16.67 -12.65 10.26
N SER A 339 15.49 -13.23 10.45
CA SER A 339 15.41 -14.68 10.61
C SER A 339 15.91 -15.36 9.33
N PRO A 340 16.63 -16.50 9.41
CA PRO A 340 17.08 -17.24 8.23
C PRO A 340 15.93 -17.60 7.27
N ILE A 341 14.70 -17.76 7.78
CA ILE A 341 13.53 -18.00 6.93
C ILE A 341 13.22 -16.81 6.00
N GLY A 342 13.69 -15.61 6.34
CA GLY A 342 13.61 -14.42 5.50
C GLY A 342 14.33 -14.57 4.15
N GLU A 343 15.26 -15.53 4.04
CA GLU A 343 15.94 -15.89 2.79
C GLU A 343 15.04 -16.75 1.87
N LEU A 344 13.98 -17.37 2.39
CA LEU A 344 13.01 -18.14 1.60
C LEU A 344 12.05 -17.27 0.76
N GLY A 345 12.18 -15.94 0.85
CA GLY A 345 11.34 -14.96 0.15
C GLY A 345 10.14 -14.49 0.99
N GLY A 346 9.39 -13.51 0.48
CA GLY A 346 8.36 -12.80 1.25
C GLY A 346 7.19 -13.66 1.70
N LYS A 347 6.76 -14.64 0.88
CA LYS A 347 5.70 -15.58 1.23
C LYS A 347 6.32 -16.95 1.50
N ARG A 348 5.87 -17.60 2.57
CA ARG A 348 6.33 -18.93 3.00
C ARG A 348 5.13 -19.81 3.33
N VAL A 349 5.34 -21.11 3.39
CA VAL A 349 4.31 -22.06 3.80
C VAL A 349 4.86 -23.01 4.84
N GLY A 350 4.13 -23.16 5.95
CA GLY A 350 4.55 -23.93 7.12
C GLY A 350 3.70 -25.16 7.41
N GLY A 351 4.31 -26.15 8.06
CA GLY A 351 3.63 -27.34 8.55
C GLY A 351 4.46 -28.10 9.59
N PHE A 352 3.80 -28.93 10.41
CA PHE A 352 4.46 -29.78 11.40
C PHE A 352 4.61 -31.21 10.89
N ALA A 353 5.84 -31.63 10.64
CA ALA A 353 6.19 -32.99 10.22
C ALA A 353 7.25 -33.56 11.16
N ALA A 354 7.10 -34.83 11.56
CA ALA A 354 8.01 -35.51 12.48
C ALA A 354 8.31 -34.72 13.79
N GLY A 355 7.30 -34.02 14.33
CA GLY A 355 7.43 -33.22 15.56
C GLY A 355 8.25 -31.94 15.41
N ARG A 356 8.54 -31.51 14.17
CA ARG A 356 9.28 -30.30 13.87
C ARG A 356 8.48 -29.39 12.97
N TRP A 357 8.58 -28.10 13.23
CA TRP A 357 8.05 -27.09 12.34
C TRP A 357 8.94 -26.96 11.12
N HIS A 358 8.35 -27.07 9.94
CA HIS A 358 9.03 -26.83 8.67
C HIS A 358 8.44 -25.60 8.00
N LEU A 359 9.29 -24.80 7.35
CA LEU A 359 8.90 -23.68 6.49
C LEU A 359 9.56 -23.83 5.13
N MET A 360 8.75 -23.66 4.08
CA MET A 360 9.17 -23.70 2.68
C MET A 360 8.93 -22.34 2.03
N GLY A 361 9.84 -21.92 1.14
CA GLY A 361 9.64 -20.69 0.36
C GLY A 361 8.47 -20.81 -0.61
N TYR A 362 7.75 -19.71 -0.87
CA TYR A 362 6.70 -19.71 -1.89
C TYR A 362 7.30 -19.82 -3.30
N SER A 363 8.44 -19.17 -3.56
CA SER A 363 9.10 -19.19 -4.88
C SER A 363 10.24 -20.20 -4.96
N SER A 364 10.39 -21.09 -3.98
CA SER A 364 11.41 -22.13 -3.99
C SER A 364 10.99 -23.38 -3.24
N LEU A 365 11.57 -24.53 -3.59
CA LEU A 365 11.52 -25.75 -2.77
C LEU A 365 12.59 -25.73 -1.65
N GLY A 366 13.17 -24.56 -1.35
CA GLY A 366 14.02 -24.40 -0.18
C GLY A 366 13.21 -24.68 1.08
N LEU A 367 13.75 -25.52 1.95
CA LEU A 367 13.06 -26.01 3.14
C LEU A 367 13.94 -25.81 4.37
N MET A 368 13.38 -25.16 5.38
CA MET A 368 14.00 -25.05 6.69
C MET A 368 13.16 -25.77 7.74
N ALA A 369 13.80 -26.23 8.81
CA ALA A 369 13.14 -26.82 9.95
C ALA A 369 13.60 -26.15 11.25
N TRP A 370 12.65 -25.93 12.15
CA TRP A 370 12.93 -25.39 13.47
C TRP A 370 13.60 -26.43 14.37
N THR A 371 14.53 -25.95 15.20
CA THR A 371 15.19 -26.66 16.31
C THR A 371 15.24 -25.73 17.52
N PRO A 372 15.48 -26.23 18.75
CA PRO A 372 15.74 -25.37 19.90
C PRO A 372 16.88 -24.36 19.70
N GLU A 373 17.83 -24.66 18.80
CA GLU A 373 18.96 -23.80 18.44
C GLU A 373 18.62 -22.77 17.34
N GLY A 374 17.45 -22.88 16.70
CA GLY A 374 16.97 -22.01 15.63
C GLY A 374 16.60 -22.75 14.34
N TRP A 375 16.52 -22.02 13.23
CA TRP A 375 16.23 -22.58 11.91
C TRP A 375 17.46 -23.25 11.31
N GLU A 376 17.32 -24.51 10.88
CA GLU A 376 18.32 -25.20 10.06
C GLU A 376 17.80 -25.43 8.64
N THR A 377 18.71 -25.37 7.66
CA THR A 377 18.40 -25.69 6.27
C THR A 377 18.31 -27.21 6.10
N VAL A 378 17.13 -27.71 5.72
CA VAL A 378 16.92 -29.13 5.39
C VAL A 378 17.17 -29.35 3.90
N VAL A 379 16.61 -28.48 3.06
CA VAL A 379 16.83 -28.47 1.61
C VAL A 379 17.27 -27.06 1.22
N ALA A 380 18.49 -26.95 0.67
CA ALA A 380 19.00 -25.67 0.20
C ALA A 380 18.12 -25.10 -0.93
N PRO A 381 17.86 -23.78 -0.98
CA PRO A 381 17.09 -23.16 -2.07
C PRO A 381 17.63 -23.48 -3.47
N GLU A 382 18.92 -23.77 -3.62
CA GLU A 382 19.56 -24.13 -4.88
C GLU A 382 19.33 -25.58 -5.30
N ALA A 383 19.07 -26.50 -4.35
CA ALA A 383 18.90 -27.93 -4.62
C ALA A 383 17.69 -28.20 -5.54
N GLN A 384 16.74 -27.26 -5.61
CA GLN A 384 15.61 -27.31 -6.54
C GLN A 384 16.03 -27.21 -8.02
N ARG A 385 17.20 -26.64 -8.32
CA ARG A 385 17.66 -26.43 -9.71
C ARG A 385 17.79 -27.75 -10.46
N ASP A 386 18.14 -28.83 -9.76
CA ASP A 386 18.30 -30.17 -10.35
C ASP A 386 16.95 -30.89 -10.55
N LEU A 387 15.92 -30.48 -9.82
CA LEU A 387 14.54 -30.97 -9.99
C LEU A 387 13.80 -30.27 -11.13
N TRP A 388 14.43 -29.27 -11.74
CA TRP A 388 13.85 -28.36 -12.73
C TRP A 388 14.36 -28.69 -14.15
N ASP A 389 13.44 -28.86 -15.10
CA ASP A 389 13.72 -29.07 -16.53
C ASP A 389 13.98 -27.79 -17.38
N GLY A 390 14.12 -26.62 -16.75
CA GLY A 390 14.38 -25.32 -17.39
C GLY A 390 13.19 -24.57 -18.01
N ARG A 391 11.93 -25.06 -17.92
CA ARG A 391 10.80 -24.50 -18.70
C ARG A 391 10.09 -23.25 -18.16
N LEU A 392 10.47 -22.70 -17.02
CA LEU A 392 9.71 -21.64 -16.31
C LEU A 392 10.49 -20.34 -16.10
N ARG A 393 11.38 -19.98 -17.03
CA ARG A 393 12.14 -18.71 -17.00
C ARG A 393 11.31 -17.46 -17.36
N ASP A 394 10.04 -17.62 -17.70
CA ASP A 394 9.12 -16.49 -17.82
C ASP A 394 8.95 -15.86 -16.43
N GLU A 395 9.02 -14.52 -16.35
CA GLU A 395 9.19 -13.64 -15.17
C GLU A 395 8.39 -13.99 -13.89
N ALA A 396 7.39 -14.87 -13.95
CA ALA A 396 6.52 -15.23 -12.83
C ALA A 396 6.96 -16.42 -11.95
N GLY A 397 8.08 -17.10 -12.24
CA GLY A 397 8.71 -18.12 -11.38
C GLY A 397 7.90 -19.41 -11.08
N VAL A 398 8.58 -20.42 -10.50
CA VAL A 398 7.93 -21.58 -9.85
C VAL A 398 7.39 -21.10 -8.52
N ASN A 399 6.10 -21.30 -8.28
CA ASN A 399 5.48 -20.96 -7.00
C ASN A 399 5.01 -22.26 -6.33
N ALA A 400 5.72 -22.70 -5.30
CA ALA A 400 5.25 -23.71 -4.37
C ALA A 400 3.96 -23.19 -3.73
N LEU A 401 2.88 -23.95 -3.89
CA LEU A 401 1.56 -23.53 -3.45
C LEU A 401 1.36 -23.80 -1.96
N VAL A 402 1.72 -25.00 -1.48
CA VAL A 402 1.58 -25.41 -0.07
C VAL A 402 2.55 -26.54 0.30
N GLY A 403 3.05 -26.54 1.54
CA GLY A 403 3.61 -27.72 2.22
C GLY A 403 2.55 -28.37 3.13
N LEU A 404 2.26 -29.65 2.96
CA LEU A 404 1.25 -30.37 3.74
C LEU A 404 1.80 -31.71 4.25
N VAL A 405 1.16 -32.30 5.26
CA VAL A 405 1.64 -33.54 5.87
C VAL A 405 0.61 -34.65 5.62
N ASP A 406 1.07 -35.76 5.05
CA ASP A 406 0.21 -36.92 4.80
C ASP A 406 -0.06 -37.74 6.07
N ALA A 407 -0.82 -38.83 5.93
CA ALA A 407 -1.19 -39.70 7.05
C ALA A 407 0.02 -40.41 7.69
N ASP A 408 1.12 -40.54 6.95
CA ASP A 408 2.34 -41.23 7.37
C ASP A 408 3.37 -40.24 7.97
N GLY A 409 3.03 -38.95 8.04
CA GLY A 409 3.88 -37.90 8.56
C GLY A 409 4.87 -37.33 7.54
N THR A 410 4.72 -37.69 6.25
CA THR A 410 5.59 -37.22 5.17
C THR A 410 5.18 -35.80 4.77
N LEU A 411 6.17 -34.91 4.68
CA LEU A 411 5.95 -33.57 4.15
C LEU A 411 5.85 -33.64 2.61
N LEU A 412 4.76 -33.12 2.05
CA LEU A 412 4.52 -33.00 0.62
C LEU A 412 4.52 -31.54 0.20
N ALA A 413 5.11 -31.24 -0.95
CA ALA A 413 5.05 -29.93 -1.61
C ALA A 413 4.29 -30.04 -2.93
N VAL A 414 3.31 -29.16 -3.15
CA VAL A 414 2.60 -29.04 -4.43
C VAL A 414 2.96 -27.72 -5.09
N VAL A 415 3.38 -27.74 -6.35
CA VAL A 415 3.79 -26.54 -7.09
C VAL A 415 2.74 -26.10 -8.12
N ASN A 416 2.89 -24.91 -8.68
CA ASN A 416 1.88 -24.23 -9.52
C ASN A 416 1.54 -24.91 -10.85
N ASP A 417 2.29 -25.91 -11.30
CA ASP A 417 2.00 -26.75 -12.49
C ASP A 417 1.38 -28.12 -12.13
N GLY A 418 1.21 -28.39 -10.82
CA GLY A 418 0.60 -29.60 -10.30
C GLY A 418 1.60 -30.69 -9.93
N GLN A 419 2.91 -30.50 -10.10
CA GLN A 419 3.86 -31.49 -9.57
C GLN A 419 3.71 -31.60 -8.05
N VAL A 420 3.89 -32.83 -7.56
CA VAL A 420 3.91 -33.13 -6.12
C VAL A 420 5.23 -33.76 -5.77
N PHE A 421 5.89 -33.24 -4.74
CA PHE A 421 7.13 -33.75 -4.19
C PHE A 421 6.91 -34.21 -2.75
N ALA A 422 7.58 -35.29 -2.34
CA ALA A 422 7.64 -35.77 -0.98
C ALA A 422 9.05 -35.57 -0.42
N LEU A 423 9.16 -35.20 0.85
CA LEU A 423 10.44 -35.09 1.52
C LEU A 423 10.90 -36.48 2.00
N GLU A 424 12.00 -36.98 1.44
CA GLU A 424 12.60 -38.27 1.77
C GLU A 424 14.10 -38.08 2.00
N GLU A 425 14.60 -38.51 3.17
CA GLU A 425 16.03 -38.46 3.52
C GLU A 425 16.68 -37.07 3.32
N GLY A 426 15.91 -35.99 3.54
CA GLY A 426 16.39 -34.61 3.37
C GLY A 426 16.42 -34.12 1.92
N ALA A 427 15.75 -34.81 1.00
CA ALA A 427 15.63 -34.41 -0.40
C ALA A 427 14.17 -34.48 -0.88
N TRP A 428 13.82 -33.64 -1.85
CA TRP A 428 12.53 -33.71 -2.52
C TRP A 428 12.53 -34.80 -3.59
N VAL A 429 11.61 -35.75 -3.45
CA VAL A 429 11.36 -36.84 -4.40
C VAL A 429 10.02 -36.61 -5.08
N ARG A 430 10.01 -36.59 -6.41
CA ARG A 430 8.77 -36.38 -7.17
C ARG A 430 7.82 -37.58 -7.02
N ARG A 431 6.56 -37.30 -6.67
CA ARG A 431 5.45 -38.26 -6.51
C ARG A 431 4.39 -38.12 -7.60
N ALA A 432 4.25 -36.94 -8.20
CA ALA A 432 3.37 -36.71 -9.34
C ALA A 432 4.03 -35.77 -10.35
N GLU A 433 3.82 -36.05 -11.63
CA GLU A 433 4.29 -35.20 -12.73
C GLU A 433 3.36 -33.98 -12.93
N ALA A 434 3.86 -33.01 -13.70
CA ALA A 434 3.06 -31.85 -14.10
C ALA A 434 1.87 -32.30 -14.96
N ASP A 435 0.72 -31.64 -14.80
CA ASP A 435 -0.48 -31.88 -15.60
C ASP A 435 -1.00 -30.57 -16.18
N ASP A 436 -0.31 -30.05 -17.19
CA ASP A 436 -0.66 -28.80 -17.85
C ASP A 436 -2.09 -28.77 -18.42
N ALA A 437 -2.60 -29.94 -18.82
CA ALA A 437 -3.92 -30.05 -19.43
C ALA A 437 -5.02 -29.81 -18.39
N LEU A 438 -4.91 -30.46 -17.23
CA LEU A 438 -5.91 -30.38 -16.18
C LEU A 438 -5.62 -29.27 -15.17
N TRP A 439 -4.42 -29.28 -14.59
CA TRP A 439 -4.03 -28.34 -13.53
C TRP A 439 -4.00 -26.93 -14.09
N LYS A 440 -3.31 -26.78 -15.24
CA LYS A 440 -2.88 -25.52 -15.86
C LYS A 440 -2.00 -24.73 -14.90
N ARG A 441 -1.21 -23.75 -15.36
CA ARG A 441 -0.50 -22.87 -14.43
C ARG A 441 -1.50 -22.18 -13.50
N ARG A 442 -1.48 -22.56 -12.21
CA ARG A 442 -2.48 -22.18 -11.22
C ARG A 442 -1.81 -21.49 -10.04
N MET A 443 -2.19 -20.24 -9.83
CA MET A 443 -1.70 -19.44 -8.70
C MET A 443 -2.65 -19.55 -7.52
N TRP A 444 -2.13 -19.47 -6.30
CA TRP A 444 -2.93 -19.39 -5.06
C TRP A 444 -3.98 -20.50 -4.87
N ALA A 445 -3.74 -21.70 -5.42
CA ALA A 445 -4.58 -22.85 -5.08
C ALA A 445 -4.34 -23.23 -3.62
N HIS A 446 -5.40 -23.66 -2.95
CA HIS A 446 -5.32 -24.17 -1.59
C HIS A 446 -5.26 -25.68 -1.63
N VAL A 447 -4.37 -26.28 -0.85
CA VAL A 447 -4.15 -27.73 -0.87
C VAL A 447 -4.18 -28.26 0.56
N ALA A 448 -4.77 -29.44 0.75
CA ALA A 448 -4.74 -30.16 2.01
C ALA A 448 -4.75 -31.68 1.78
N TRP A 449 -4.37 -32.42 2.83
CA TRP A 449 -4.50 -33.87 2.87
C TRP A 449 -5.89 -34.27 3.38
N ASP A 450 -6.53 -35.20 2.67
CA ASP A 450 -7.74 -35.90 3.08
C ASP A 450 -7.34 -37.29 3.61
N PRO A 451 -7.18 -37.47 4.93
CA PRO A 451 -6.69 -38.72 5.52
C PRO A 451 -7.69 -39.87 5.40
N GLU A 452 -8.99 -39.60 5.29
CA GLU A 452 -9.99 -40.66 5.13
C GLU A 452 -9.91 -41.29 3.73
N ALA A 453 -9.81 -40.45 2.69
CA ALA A 453 -9.67 -40.93 1.33
C ALA A 453 -8.20 -41.12 0.88
N ARG A 454 -7.22 -40.89 1.78
CA ARG A 454 -5.76 -40.94 1.54
C ARG A 454 -5.34 -40.25 0.23
N ARG A 455 -5.75 -39.00 0.06
CA ARG A 455 -5.51 -38.22 -1.18
C ARG A 455 -5.16 -36.78 -0.90
N VAL A 456 -4.46 -36.16 -1.84
CA VAL A 456 -4.26 -34.72 -1.88
C VAL A 456 -5.48 -34.06 -2.53
N VAL A 457 -6.03 -33.05 -1.88
CA VAL A 457 -7.14 -32.23 -2.39
C VAL A 457 -6.63 -30.82 -2.64
N ALA A 458 -6.75 -30.35 -3.89
CA ALA A 458 -6.51 -28.96 -4.24
C ALA A 458 -7.82 -28.29 -4.64
N TRP A 459 -7.99 -27.04 -4.20
CA TRP A 459 -9.17 -26.24 -4.50
C TRP A 459 -8.81 -24.82 -4.90
N GLY A 460 -9.58 -24.29 -5.84
CA GLY A 460 -9.59 -22.87 -6.14
C GLY A 460 -8.36 -22.39 -6.91
N GLY A 461 -7.81 -21.25 -6.52
CA GLY A 461 -6.70 -20.58 -7.21
C GLY A 461 -7.12 -19.77 -8.44
N GLU A 462 -6.14 -19.20 -9.12
CA GLU A 462 -6.30 -18.38 -10.31
C GLU A 462 -5.67 -19.07 -11.52
N VAL A 463 -6.42 -19.13 -12.62
CA VAL A 463 -5.96 -19.66 -13.90
C VAL A 463 -6.21 -18.59 -14.96
N ARG A 464 -5.14 -18.08 -15.58
CA ARG A 464 -5.20 -17.02 -16.61
C ARG A 464 -5.99 -15.78 -16.14
N GLY A 465 -5.68 -15.23 -14.97
CA GLY A 465 -6.37 -14.04 -14.45
C GLY A 465 -7.73 -14.30 -13.79
N ARG A 466 -8.27 -15.53 -13.91
CA ARG A 466 -9.64 -15.88 -13.50
C ARG A 466 -9.63 -16.79 -12.28
N ARG A 467 -10.37 -16.39 -11.24
CA ARG A 467 -10.60 -17.20 -10.03
C ARG A 467 -11.35 -18.49 -10.38
N SER A 468 -10.83 -19.62 -9.91
CA SER A 468 -11.41 -20.96 -10.08
C SER A 468 -12.04 -21.41 -8.77
N ASN A 469 -13.04 -22.30 -8.89
CA ASN A 469 -13.72 -23.02 -7.82
C ASN A 469 -13.67 -24.54 -8.07
N ASP A 470 -12.75 -24.98 -8.93
CA ASP A 470 -12.52 -26.38 -9.22
C ASP A 470 -11.94 -27.11 -8.00
N VAL A 471 -12.31 -28.38 -7.85
CA VAL A 471 -11.67 -29.33 -6.92
C VAL A 471 -10.86 -30.31 -7.77
N LEU A 472 -9.58 -30.44 -7.45
CA LEU A 472 -8.65 -31.38 -8.06
C LEU A 472 -8.21 -32.37 -6.99
N LEU A 473 -8.10 -33.64 -7.38
CA LEU A 473 -7.86 -34.76 -6.48
C LEU A 473 -6.68 -35.55 -7.02
N LEU A 474 -5.70 -35.84 -6.18
CA LEU A 474 -4.57 -36.71 -6.48
C LEU A 474 -4.51 -37.84 -5.48
N ASP A 475 -4.74 -39.04 -5.98
CA ASP A 475 -4.37 -40.27 -5.27
C ASP A 475 -2.88 -40.50 -5.50
N LEU A 476 -2.09 -40.50 -4.42
CA LEU A 476 -0.63 -40.62 -4.50
C LEU A 476 -0.20 -41.97 -5.08
N GLU A 477 -0.98 -43.04 -4.89
CA GLU A 477 -0.68 -44.34 -5.48
C GLU A 477 -0.94 -44.36 -6.98
N ALA A 478 -1.98 -43.64 -7.42
CA ALA A 478 -2.29 -43.50 -8.84
C ALA A 478 -1.36 -42.50 -9.56
N GLY A 479 -0.77 -41.55 -8.82
CA GLY A 479 0.22 -40.59 -9.33
C GLY A 479 -0.31 -39.58 -10.36
N ALA A 480 -1.63 -39.46 -10.53
CA ALA A 480 -2.26 -38.60 -11.53
C ALA A 480 -3.41 -37.75 -10.95
N TRP A 481 -3.43 -36.47 -11.33
CA TRP A 481 -4.52 -35.58 -10.97
C TRP A 481 -5.80 -35.96 -11.71
N ARG A 482 -6.94 -35.75 -11.04
CA ARG A 482 -8.26 -35.77 -11.67
C ARG A 482 -9.12 -34.63 -11.16
N LYS A 483 -10.04 -34.18 -12.00
CA LYS A 483 -11.05 -33.18 -11.63
C LYS A 483 -12.22 -33.83 -10.92
N ALA A 484 -12.78 -33.16 -9.92
CA ALA A 484 -14.08 -33.50 -9.37
C ALA A 484 -15.17 -33.43 -10.46
N ARG A 485 -16.16 -34.32 -10.39
CA ARG A 485 -17.23 -34.38 -11.40
C ARG A 485 -18.12 -33.14 -11.41
N ALA A 486 -18.35 -32.55 -10.25
CA ALA A 486 -19.13 -31.34 -10.06
C ALA A 486 -18.24 -30.21 -9.55
N ARG A 487 -18.57 -28.96 -9.94
CA ARG A 487 -17.87 -27.79 -9.43
C ARG A 487 -18.41 -27.43 -8.05
N SER A 488 -17.54 -26.98 -7.16
CA SER A 488 -17.95 -26.40 -5.89
C SER A 488 -18.60 -25.04 -6.11
N PRO A 489 -19.63 -24.64 -5.35
CA PRO A 489 -20.14 -23.27 -5.38
C PRO A 489 -19.01 -22.24 -5.18
N GLN A 490 -19.09 -21.13 -5.91
CA GLN A 490 -18.16 -20.02 -5.72
C GLN A 490 -18.35 -19.42 -4.32
N PRO A 491 -17.27 -19.11 -3.59
CA PRO A 491 -17.37 -18.38 -2.34
C PRO A 491 -18.02 -17.02 -2.56
N ARG A 492 -18.81 -16.52 -1.60
CA ARG A 492 -19.37 -15.17 -1.67
C ARG A 492 -18.31 -14.08 -1.83
N ALA A 493 -17.17 -14.26 -1.15
CA ALA A 493 -16.01 -13.39 -1.27
C ALA A 493 -15.51 -13.22 -2.72
N TYR A 494 -15.82 -14.14 -3.64
CA TYR A 494 -15.42 -13.99 -5.04
C TYR A 494 -16.23 -12.93 -5.80
N GLY A 495 -17.43 -12.60 -5.32
CA GLY A 495 -18.27 -11.55 -5.91
C GLY A 495 -17.88 -10.14 -5.47
N ARG A 496 -16.91 -9.99 -4.57
CA ARG A 496 -16.39 -8.69 -4.16
C ARG A 496 -15.35 -8.16 -5.17
N PRO A 497 -15.27 -6.84 -5.38
CA PRO A 497 -14.23 -6.20 -6.19
C PRO A 497 -12.81 -6.68 -5.82
N LYS A 498 -11.92 -6.83 -6.81
CA LYS A 498 -10.55 -7.39 -6.58
C LYS A 498 -9.69 -6.48 -5.68
N ASP A 499 -9.94 -5.17 -5.73
CA ASP A 499 -9.31 -4.09 -4.97
C ASP A 499 -9.67 -4.08 -3.49
N GLU A 500 -10.79 -4.70 -3.08
CA GLU A 500 -11.12 -4.79 -1.65
C GLU A 500 -10.12 -5.64 -0.85
N GLY A 501 -9.13 -6.30 -1.47
CA GLY A 501 -8.14 -7.17 -0.82
C GLY A 501 -8.45 -8.65 -1.02
N SER A 502 -7.42 -9.45 -1.25
CA SER A 502 -7.57 -10.88 -1.54
C SER A 502 -7.99 -11.66 -0.29
N VAL A 503 -9.28 -12.01 -0.15
CA VAL A 503 -9.76 -12.85 0.97
C VAL A 503 -9.02 -14.18 0.96
N THR A 504 -8.18 -14.43 1.96
CA THR A 504 -7.49 -15.71 2.09
C THR A 504 -8.49 -16.82 2.42
N GLN A 505 -8.27 -18.02 1.87
CA GLN A 505 -8.99 -19.24 2.24
C GLN A 505 -7.98 -20.24 2.79
N GLN A 506 -8.41 -21.15 3.66
CA GLN A 506 -7.56 -22.21 4.18
C GLN A 506 -8.31 -23.53 4.08
N LEU A 507 -7.61 -24.58 3.64
CA LEU A 507 -8.11 -25.94 3.72
C LEU A 507 -7.56 -26.60 4.98
N VAL A 508 -8.42 -27.21 5.78
CA VAL A 508 -8.03 -27.88 7.02
C VAL A 508 -8.83 -29.17 7.20
N TRP A 509 -8.20 -30.22 7.71
CA TRP A 509 -8.92 -31.42 8.12
C TRP A 509 -9.56 -31.20 9.48
N ASP A 510 -10.88 -31.32 9.56
CA ASP A 510 -11.61 -31.21 10.82
C ASP A 510 -11.80 -32.60 11.44
N HIS A 511 -11.08 -32.86 12.54
CA HIS A 511 -11.05 -34.18 13.15
C HIS A 511 -12.38 -34.61 13.75
N GLY A 512 -13.18 -33.68 14.29
CA GLY A 512 -14.48 -34.03 14.85
C GLY A 512 -15.57 -34.21 13.79
N LEU A 513 -15.43 -33.59 12.61
CA LEU A 513 -16.34 -33.82 11.49
C LEU A 513 -15.89 -35.01 10.65
N GLY A 514 -14.61 -35.38 10.69
CA GLY A 514 -14.04 -36.35 9.77
C GLY A 514 -14.20 -35.86 8.32
N ALA A 515 -13.94 -34.57 8.09
CA ALA A 515 -14.14 -33.98 6.77
C ALA A 515 -13.15 -32.84 6.52
N LEU A 516 -12.82 -32.62 5.26
CA LEU A 516 -12.02 -31.49 4.85
C LEU A 516 -12.88 -30.23 4.79
N LEU A 517 -12.42 -29.17 5.45
CA LEU A 517 -13.08 -27.87 5.47
C LEU A 517 -12.34 -26.86 4.61
N ARG A 518 -13.10 -25.99 3.95
CA ARG A 518 -12.63 -24.70 3.42
C ARG A 518 -13.10 -23.61 4.36
N ILE A 519 -12.19 -22.91 5.02
CA ILE A 519 -12.50 -21.79 5.91
C ILE A 519 -12.14 -20.48 5.23
N GLY A 520 -13.14 -19.64 4.96
CA GLY A 520 -13.00 -18.27 4.45
C GLY A 520 -13.13 -17.22 5.55
N TRP A 521 -13.38 -15.97 5.17
CA TRP A 521 -13.68 -14.88 6.11
C TRP A 521 -15.13 -14.94 6.61
N GLU A 522 -16.11 -14.89 5.71
CA GLU A 522 -17.55 -14.81 6.02
C GLU A 522 -18.31 -16.14 5.86
N GLU A 523 -17.65 -17.17 5.34
CA GLU A 523 -18.24 -18.47 5.07
C GLU A 523 -17.21 -19.60 5.23
N ALA A 524 -17.73 -20.81 5.45
CA ALA A 524 -16.98 -22.05 5.40
C ALA A 524 -17.59 -22.98 4.34
N ALA A 525 -16.95 -24.11 4.04
CA ALA A 525 -17.55 -25.18 3.27
C ALA A 525 -16.99 -26.54 3.69
N VAL A 526 -17.80 -27.58 3.60
CA VAL A 526 -17.43 -28.97 3.92
C VAL A 526 -17.28 -29.75 2.63
N LEU A 527 -16.18 -30.49 2.46
CA LEU A 527 -16.03 -31.39 1.32
C LEU A 527 -16.96 -32.60 1.49
N GLU A 528 -18.07 -32.62 0.75
CA GLU A 528 -18.99 -33.76 0.70
C GLU A 528 -18.82 -34.48 -0.65
N GLY A 529 -18.24 -35.67 -0.59
CA GLY A 529 -17.80 -36.42 -1.77
C GLY A 529 -16.63 -35.72 -2.48
N GLU A 530 -16.94 -34.89 -3.47
CA GLU A 530 -15.95 -34.13 -4.26
C GLU A 530 -16.34 -32.65 -4.42
N VAL A 531 -17.34 -32.19 -3.67
CA VAL A 531 -17.90 -30.84 -3.77
C VAL A 531 -17.87 -30.18 -2.40
N PHE A 532 -17.30 -28.98 -2.31
CA PHE A 532 -17.37 -28.18 -1.10
C PHE A 532 -18.76 -27.57 -0.94
N GLN A 533 -19.55 -28.08 0.00
CA GLN A 533 -20.87 -27.57 0.33
C GLN A 533 -20.75 -26.38 1.28
N PRO A 534 -21.25 -25.18 0.89
CA PRO A 534 -21.07 -23.98 1.68
C PRO A 534 -21.88 -24.04 2.99
N ALA A 535 -21.25 -23.59 4.07
CA ALA A 535 -21.84 -23.35 5.37
C ALA A 535 -21.65 -21.88 5.76
N ARG A 536 -22.61 -21.32 6.49
CA ARG A 536 -22.56 -19.92 6.97
C ARG A 536 -22.74 -19.90 8.47
N PRO A 537 -21.67 -20.20 9.22
CA PRO A 537 -21.72 -20.13 10.66
C PRO A 537 -22.12 -18.73 11.12
N ALA A 538 -23.14 -18.63 11.96
CA ALA A 538 -23.53 -17.36 12.56
C ALA A 538 -22.36 -16.74 13.34
N GLY A 539 -22.10 -15.45 13.17
CA GLY A 539 -21.03 -14.72 13.87
C GLY A 539 -19.64 -14.84 13.24
N MET A 540 -19.48 -15.53 12.11
CA MET A 540 -18.16 -15.74 11.48
C MET A 540 -17.62 -14.46 10.85
N ALA A 541 -18.40 -13.75 10.03
CA ALA A 541 -17.95 -12.55 9.32
C ALA A 541 -17.56 -11.40 10.28
N GLU A 542 -18.27 -11.28 11.40
CA GLU A 542 -18.09 -10.20 12.38
C GLU A 542 -16.89 -10.42 13.30
N ARG A 543 -16.43 -11.67 13.45
CA ARG A 543 -15.43 -12.06 14.47
C ARG A 543 -14.16 -12.62 13.87
N ASN A 544 -14.22 -13.12 12.64
CA ASN A 544 -13.07 -13.68 11.95
C ASN A 544 -12.29 -12.57 11.23
N ALA A 545 -10.98 -12.77 11.11
CA ALA A 545 -10.12 -11.89 10.31
C ALA A 545 -10.29 -12.21 8.82
N ARG A 546 -10.20 -11.17 7.99
CA ARG A 546 -10.28 -11.33 6.53
C ARG A 546 -9.10 -12.15 6.00
N ASP A 547 -7.90 -11.75 6.40
CA ASP A 547 -6.64 -12.27 5.83
C ASP A 547 -5.73 -12.92 6.87
N TRP A 548 -5.80 -12.47 8.14
CA TRP A 548 -4.84 -12.80 9.19
C TRP A 548 -5.42 -13.77 10.23
N ARG A 549 -5.47 -15.06 9.87
CA ARG A 549 -5.93 -16.12 10.77
C ARG A 549 -5.12 -17.41 10.65
N ALA A 550 -5.04 -18.14 11.76
CA ALA A 550 -4.67 -19.54 11.77
C ALA A 550 -5.90 -20.41 12.06
N VAL A 551 -5.97 -21.60 11.47
CA VAL A 551 -7.01 -22.59 11.77
C VAL A 551 -6.35 -23.84 12.33
N ALA A 552 -6.77 -24.23 13.54
CA ALA A 552 -6.18 -25.32 14.32
C ALA A 552 -7.25 -26.37 14.64
N SER A 553 -7.02 -27.61 14.25
CA SER A 553 -7.95 -28.73 14.45
C SER A 553 -7.31 -29.76 15.38
N ASP A 554 -7.89 -29.97 16.55
CA ASP A 554 -7.33 -30.86 17.58
C ASP A 554 -7.97 -32.26 17.50
N PRO A 555 -7.19 -33.32 17.18
CA PRO A 555 -7.70 -34.69 17.15
C PRO A 555 -8.16 -35.19 18.53
N LYS A 556 -7.61 -34.66 19.62
CA LYS A 556 -7.94 -35.13 20.98
C LYS A 556 -9.34 -34.69 21.41
N THR A 557 -9.68 -33.42 21.20
CA THR A 557 -10.99 -32.87 21.56
C THR A 557 -12.01 -32.95 20.42
N GLY A 558 -11.55 -33.11 19.17
CA GLY A 558 -12.40 -33.05 17.98
C GLY A 558 -12.91 -31.64 17.66
N GLU A 559 -12.34 -30.62 18.29
CA GLU A 559 -12.70 -29.21 18.09
C GLU A 559 -11.78 -28.56 17.04
N THR A 560 -12.33 -27.59 16.32
CA THR A 560 -11.59 -26.72 15.41
C THR A 560 -11.69 -25.29 15.93
N LEU A 561 -10.54 -24.63 16.03
CA LEU A 561 -10.41 -23.24 16.46
C LEU A 561 -9.94 -22.37 15.30
N ILE A 562 -10.47 -21.15 15.25
CA ILE A 562 -9.96 -20.08 14.40
C ILE A 562 -9.27 -19.06 15.31
N VAL A 563 -7.97 -18.86 15.11
CA VAL A 563 -7.18 -17.84 15.81
C VAL A 563 -7.16 -16.60 14.91
N SER A 564 -7.94 -15.59 15.27
CA SER A 564 -7.98 -14.31 14.58
C SER A 564 -6.93 -13.38 15.18
N PHE A 565 -5.85 -13.15 14.44
CA PHE A 565 -4.76 -12.28 14.88
C PHE A 565 -5.18 -10.81 14.88
N GLU A 566 -5.98 -10.40 13.88
CA GLU A 566 -6.54 -9.05 13.76
C GLU A 566 -7.37 -8.66 15.00
N HIS A 567 -8.22 -9.57 15.49
CA HIS A 567 -9.10 -9.30 16.62
C HIS A 567 -8.51 -9.73 17.97
N GLY A 568 -7.34 -10.37 18.00
CA GLY A 568 -6.77 -10.96 19.22
C GLY A 568 -7.70 -11.98 19.89
N THR A 569 -8.44 -12.77 19.09
CA THR A 569 -9.44 -13.72 19.61
C THR A 569 -9.25 -15.13 19.08
N VAL A 570 -9.61 -16.12 19.91
CA VAL A 570 -9.72 -17.53 19.53
C VAL A 570 -11.18 -17.90 19.51
N LEU A 571 -11.66 -18.32 18.35
CA LEU A 571 -13.05 -18.69 18.09
C LEU A 571 -13.16 -20.21 18.04
N ARG A 572 -14.15 -20.76 18.73
CA ARG A 572 -14.65 -22.10 18.45
C ARG A 572 -15.41 -22.07 17.14
N PHE A 573 -15.00 -22.94 16.21
CA PHE A 573 -15.68 -23.12 14.93
C PHE A 573 -16.67 -24.29 14.98
N ASP A 574 -17.89 -24.00 14.55
CA ASP A 574 -18.94 -24.97 14.28
C ASP A 574 -19.64 -24.57 12.97
N LEU A 575 -20.20 -25.53 12.23
CA LEU A 575 -20.87 -25.25 10.95
C LEU A 575 -22.11 -24.36 11.14
N GLY A 576 -22.74 -24.40 12.31
CA GLY A 576 -23.86 -23.53 12.67
C GLY A 576 -23.45 -22.14 13.20
N ARG A 577 -22.27 -22.00 13.82
CA ARG A 577 -21.85 -20.75 14.50
C ARG A 577 -20.36 -20.67 14.80
N CYS A 578 -19.85 -19.45 14.93
CA CYS A 578 -18.51 -19.15 15.46
C CYS A 578 -18.62 -18.36 16.76
N GLU A 579 -17.98 -18.83 17.84
CA GLU A 579 -18.05 -18.20 19.15
C GLU A 579 -16.69 -18.00 19.81
N PRO A 580 -16.41 -16.84 20.42
CA PRO A 580 -15.13 -16.64 21.12
C PRO A 580 -15.03 -17.56 22.33
N VAL A 581 -13.90 -18.24 22.47
CA VAL A 581 -13.54 -19.06 23.64
C VAL A 581 -12.37 -18.45 24.42
N ALA A 582 -11.47 -17.74 23.74
CA ALA A 582 -10.36 -17.04 24.37
C ALA A 582 -10.01 -15.74 23.66
N THR A 583 -9.19 -14.92 24.31
CA THR A 583 -8.55 -13.71 23.80
C THR A 583 -7.05 -13.81 24.03
N PHE A 584 -6.27 -13.04 23.27
CA PHE A 584 -4.83 -12.91 23.47
C PHE A 584 -4.36 -11.54 23.00
N THR A 585 -3.16 -11.16 23.42
CA THR A 585 -2.47 -9.96 22.94
C THR A 585 -1.22 -10.40 22.19
N LEU A 586 -0.98 -9.84 20.99
CA LEU A 586 0.28 -10.06 20.28
C LEU A 586 1.46 -9.51 21.09
N PRO A 587 2.65 -10.12 21.04
CA PRO A 587 3.85 -9.61 21.72
C PRO A 587 4.39 -8.34 21.01
N ARG A 588 3.64 -7.24 21.08
CA ARG A 588 3.86 -5.98 20.33
C ARG A 588 5.18 -5.29 20.66
N GLU A 589 5.69 -5.45 21.89
CA GLU A 589 6.95 -4.80 22.30
C GLU A 589 8.19 -5.43 21.62
N ASP A 590 8.10 -6.71 21.26
CA ASP A 590 9.20 -7.43 20.61
C ASP A 590 9.00 -7.54 19.09
N LEU A 591 7.76 -7.53 18.63
CA LEU A 591 7.38 -7.44 17.22
C LEU A 591 7.44 -5.98 16.78
N ARG A 592 8.66 -5.48 16.53
CA ARG A 592 8.90 -4.11 16.07
C ARG A 592 8.01 -3.82 14.86
N LEU A 593 7.03 -2.94 15.05
CA LEU A 593 6.24 -2.32 13.98
C LEU A 593 7.17 -1.36 13.23
N GLY A 594 8.04 -1.88 12.36
CA GLY A 594 8.86 -1.07 11.45
C GLY A 594 8.03 -0.27 10.43
N HIS A 595 6.70 -0.42 10.44
CA HIS A 595 5.81 0.27 9.53
C HIS A 595 4.63 0.85 10.32
N THR A 596 4.41 2.16 10.15
CA THR A 596 3.30 2.97 10.70
C THR A 596 1.90 2.50 10.27
N ASN A 597 1.80 1.37 9.57
CA ASN A 597 0.56 0.76 9.15
C ASN A 597 0.36 -0.53 9.96
N GLU A 598 -0.58 -0.51 10.91
CA GLU A 598 -0.92 -1.67 11.74
C GLU A 598 -1.15 -2.93 10.90
N SER A 599 -1.67 -2.78 9.67
CA SER A 599 -1.90 -3.90 8.73
C SER A 599 -0.64 -4.65 8.30
N LEU A 600 0.54 -4.00 8.28
CA LEU A 600 1.81 -4.62 7.90
C LEU A 600 2.46 -5.40 9.06
N ALA A 601 2.32 -4.97 10.31
CA ALA A 601 2.82 -5.77 11.43
C ALA A 601 2.00 -7.04 11.67
N TYR A 602 0.70 -7.01 11.37
CA TYR A 602 -0.07 -8.25 11.30
C TYR A 602 0.51 -9.18 10.22
N ARG A 603 0.86 -8.66 9.04
CA ARG A 603 1.42 -9.47 7.96
C ARG A 603 2.71 -10.23 8.35
N VAL A 604 3.63 -9.58 9.05
CA VAL A 604 4.94 -10.14 9.43
C VAL A 604 4.83 -11.33 10.39
N VAL A 605 3.80 -11.37 11.24
CA VAL A 605 3.55 -12.45 12.21
C VAL A 605 2.56 -13.48 11.65
N CYS A 606 1.64 -13.06 10.79
CA CYS A 606 0.48 -13.87 10.41
C CYS A 606 0.69 -14.75 9.17
N GLU A 607 1.79 -14.59 8.44
CA GLU A 607 2.13 -15.46 7.30
C GLU A 607 2.92 -16.72 7.73
N ASP A 608 3.69 -16.64 8.83
CA ASP A 608 4.62 -17.68 9.25
C ASP A 608 4.20 -18.36 10.55
N TRP A 609 3.19 -19.22 10.44
CA TRP A 609 2.73 -20.02 11.56
C TRP A 609 2.56 -21.49 11.18
N ALA A 610 2.57 -22.34 12.19
CA ALA A 610 2.10 -23.71 12.08
C ALA A 610 1.51 -24.19 13.41
N PHE A 611 0.47 -25.01 13.31
CA PHE A 611 -0.14 -25.63 14.48
C PHE A 611 0.43 -27.03 14.71
N ASP A 612 1.01 -27.25 15.87
CA ASP A 612 1.39 -28.58 16.34
C ASP A 612 0.22 -29.22 17.09
N ALA A 613 -0.48 -30.13 16.41
CA ALA A 613 -1.60 -30.86 17.00
C ALA A 613 -1.20 -31.77 18.17
N ALA A 614 0.06 -32.23 18.23
CA ALA A 614 0.50 -33.13 19.29
C ALA A 614 0.67 -32.40 20.63
N THR A 615 1.23 -31.18 20.59
CA THR A 615 1.41 -30.33 21.78
C THR A 615 0.28 -29.31 21.97
N ARG A 616 -0.60 -29.16 20.96
CA ARG A 616 -1.68 -28.17 20.87
C ARG A 616 -1.16 -26.73 20.96
N ARG A 617 0.00 -26.49 20.36
CA ARG A 617 0.70 -25.20 20.34
C ARG A 617 0.67 -24.60 18.94
N LEU A 618 0.36 -23.32 18.85
CA LEU A 618 0.48 -22.55 17.62
C LEU A 618 1.83 -21.83 17.65
N HIS A 619 2.73 -22.22 16.75
CA HIS A 619 4.04 -21.60 16.58
C HIS A 619 3.95 -20.48 15.57
N VAL A 620 4.65 -19.37 15.84
CA VAL A 620 4.67 -18.19 14.99
C VAL A 620 6.07 -17.59 14.97
N GLN A 621 6.57 -17.21 13.79
CA GLN A 621 7.90 -16.63 13.60
C GLN A 621 7.77 -15.28 12.91
N ASN A 622 8.44 -14.26 13.42
CA ASN A 622 8.69 -13.06 12.64
C ASN A 622 9.85 -13.32 11.67
N GLY A 623 9.60 -13.26 10.36
CA GLY A 623 10.64 -13.46 9.34
C GLY A 623 11.76 -12.40 9.35
N ASP A 624 11.49 -11.23 9.92
CA ASP A 624 12.43 -10.10 10.04
C ASP A 624 13.14 -10.06 11.39
N ASP A 625 12.84 -10.98 12.30
CA ASP A 625 13.45 -11.07 13.63
C ASP A 625 13.83 -12.51 13.97
N ARG A 626 15.13 -12.79 13.95
CA ARG A 626 15.72 -14.10 14.25
C ARG A 626 15.30 -14.65 15.61
N TRP A 627 15.08 -13.80 16.60
CA TRP A 627 14.69 -14.22 17.96
C TRP A 627 13.17 -14.18 18.18
N GLY A 628 12.41 -13.73 17.18
CA GLY A 628 10.97 -13.53 17.21
C GLY A 628 10.16 -14.81 17.00
N HIS A 629 10.56 -15.89 17.66
CA HIS A 629 9.78 -17.13 17.68
C HIS A 629 8.91 -17.17 18.93
N TYR A 630 7.60 -17.32 18.71
CA TYR A 630 6.59 -17.32 19.77
C TYR A 630 5.67 -18.52 19.65
N VAL A 631 5.13 -18.91 20.79
CA VAL A 631 4.17 -20.01 20.91
C VAL A 631 2.94 -19.57 21.69
N LEU A 632 1.76 -19.94 21.20
CA LEU A 632 0.49 -19.81 21.89
C LEU A 632 -0.05 -21.20 22.25
N ASP A 633 -0.17 -21.52 23.55
CA ASP A 633 -0.79 -22.76 24.02
C ASP A 633 -2.32 -22.69 23.84
N LEU A 634 -2.83 -23.42 22.84
CA LEU A 634 -4.26 -23.51 22.54
C LEU A 634 -4.96 -24.62 23.33
N GLY A 635 -4.23 -25.44 24.08
CA GLY A 635 -4.77 -26.52 24.88
C GLY A 635 -5.96 -26.10 25.75
N PRO A 636 -5.85 -25.06 26.59
CA PRO A 636 -6.96 -24.56 27.39
C PRO A 636 -8.17 -24.09 26.57
N ALA A 637 -7.95 -23.51 25.38
CA ALA A 637 -9.02 -23.05 24.50
C ALA A 637 -9.77 -24.22 23.85
N PHE A 638 -9.07 -25.30 23.48
CA PHE A 638 -9.70 -26.53 22.99
C PHE A 638 -10.57 -27.18 24.06
N GLU A 639 -10.08 -27.30 25.31
CA GLU A 639 -10.87 -27.85 26.41
C GLU A 639 -12.09 -26.96 26.71
N ALA A 640 -11.94 -25.63 26.66
CA ALA A 640 -13.04 -24.68 26.84
C ALA A 640 -14.07 -24.76 25.69
N ALA A 641 -13.64 -25.01 24.46
CA ALA A 641 -14.52 -25.24 23.32
C ALA A 641 -15.31 -26.54 23.48
N ALA A 642 -14.63 -27.65 23.80
CA ALA A 642 -15.24 -28.96 24.00
C ALA A 642 -16.27 -28.95 25.16
N ALA A 643 -15.99 -28.20 26.23
CA ALA A 643 -16.88 -28.05 27.37
C ALA A 643 -18.22 -27.37 27.03
N ARG A 644 -18.34 -26.70 25.87
CA ARG A 644 -19.61 -26.10 25.40
C ARG A 644 -20.58 -27.13 24.81
N GLY A 645 -20.24 -28.41 24.86
CA GLY A 645 -21.06 -29.50 24.36
C GLY A 645 -20.77 -29.84 22.89
N PRO A 646 -21.43 -30.84 22.32
CA PRO A 646 -21.14 -31.31 20.97
C PRO A 646 -21.36 -30.22 19.93
N ARG A 647 -20.55 -30.24 18.87
CA ARG A 647 -20.75 -29.37 17.71
C ARG A 647 -22.02 -29.77 16.96
N THR A 648 -22.73 -28.76 16.50
CA THR A 648 -23.96 -28.90 15.74
C THR A 648 -23.62 -28.96 14.26
N ARG A 649 -23.64 -30.17 13.68
CA ARG A 649 -23.88 -30.24 12.23
C ARG A 649 -25.28 -29.66 12.02
N PRO A 650 -25.45 -28.58 11.24
CA PRO A 650 -26.78 -28.14 10.85
C PRO A 650 -27.51 -29.38 10.34
N GLY A 651 -28.66 -29.70 10.94
CA GLY A 651 -29.53 -30.73 10.37
C GLY A 651 -29.72 -30.37 8.89
N GLU A 652 -29.51 -31.36 8.03
CA GLU A 652 -29.62 -31.33 6.56
C GLU A 652 -30.07 -29.97 6.05
N ILE A 653 -29.10 -29.15 5.59
CA ILE A 653 -29.30 -27.76 5.19
C ILE A 653 -30.55 -27.72 4.29
N VAL A 654 -31.65 -27.21 4.83
CA VAL A 654 -32.87 -26.98 4.04
C VAL A 654 -32.44 -26.09 2.89
N PRO A 655 -32.56 -26.55 1.62
CA PRO A 655 -32.08 -25.79 0.50
C PRO A 655 -32.69 -24.39 0.56
N PRO A 656 -31.90 -23.34 0.28
CA PRO A 656 -32.42 -21.98 0.29
C PRO A 656 -33.66 -21.90 -0.62
N ARG A 657 -34.63 -21.06 -0.22
CA ARG A 657 -35.84 -20.71 -0.99
C ARG A 657 -35.62 -20.92 -2.49
N SER A 658 -36.42 -21.81 -3.09
CA SER A 658 -36.40 -21.97 -4.54
C SER A 658 -36.60 -20.60 -5.18
N ALA A 659 -35.82 -20.29 -6.22
CA ALA A 659 -35.87 -18.99 -6.89
C ALA A 659 -37.32 -18.71 -7.32
N ALA A 660 -37.88 -17.59 -6.85
CA ALA A 660 -39.22 -17.17 -7.24
C ALA A 660 -39.26 -16.99 -8.77
N ARG A 661 -40.24 -17.61 -9.44
CA ARG A 661 -40.40 -17.55 -10.90
C ARG A 661 -41.58 -16.65 -11.26
N TYR A 662 -41.32 -15.66 -12.11
CA TYR A 662 -42.30 -14.69 -12.58
C TYR A 662 -42.60 -14.92 -14.07
N GLU A 663 -43.88 -15.11 -14.41
CA GLU A 663 -44.36 -15.36 -15.77
C GLU A 663 -45.52 -14.42 -16.12
N VAL A 664 -45.63 -14.00 -17.39
CA VAL A 664 -46.68 -13.09 -17.88
C VAL A 664 -47.50 -13.81 -18.96
N GLY A 665 -48.80 -13.95 -18.73
CA GLY A 665 -49.73 -14.68 -19.58
C GLY A 665 -50.96 -13.85 -19.97
N GLU A 666 -51.65 -14.32 -21.03
CA GLU A 666 -52.83 -13.78 -21.74
C GLU A 666 -53.27 -12.32 -21.47
N ALA A 667 -53.30 -11.50 -22.53
CA ALA A 667 -53.95 -10.20 -22.53
C ALA A 667 -55.48 -10.37 -22.62
N GLY A 668 -56.18 -10.29 -21.49
CA GLY A 668 -57.63 -10.19 -21.47
C GLY A 668 -58.10 -8.76 -21.81
N GLU A 669 -59.41 -8.52 -21.89
CA GLU A 669 -59.99 -7.17 -22.10
C GLU A 669 -59.57 -6.13 -21.03
N THR A 670 -58.99 -6.57 -19.90
CA THR A 670 -58.53 -5.73 -18.80
C THR A 670 -57.01 -5.55 -18.71
N GLY A 671 -56.22 -6.20 -19.57
CA GLY A 671 -54.75 -6.08 -19.60
C GLY A 671 -54.00 -7.41 -19.38
N ALA A 672 -52.67 -7.36 -19.44
CA ALA A 672 -51.80 -8.54 -19.28
C ALA A 672 -51.73 -9.00 -17.82
N ARG A 673 -51.78 -10.32 -17.60
CA ARG A 673 -51.73 -10.91 -16.26
C ARG A 673 -50.34 -11.44 -15.92
N ALA A 674 -49.91 -11.20 -14.69
CA ALA A 674 -48.66 -11.69 -14.14
C ALA A 674 -48.89 -12.76 -13.09
N TRP A 675 -47.97 -13.71 -13.05
CA TRP A 675 -47.98 -14.86 -12.19
C TRP A 675 -46.61 -14.99 -11.51
N LEU A 676 -46.60 -15.19 -10.18
CA LEU A 676 -45.38 -15.42 -9.41
C LEU A 676 -45.59 -16.64 -8.52
N ALA A 677 -44.64 -17.57 -8.49
CA ALA A 677 -44.65 -18.61 -7.47
C ALA A 677 -43.28 -19.01 -6.96
N TRP A 678 -43.29 -19.55 -5.74
CA TRP A 678 -42.14 -20.12 -5.06
C TRP A 678 -42.59 -21.18 -4.06
N THR A 679 -41.66 -22.00 -3.60
CA THR A 679 -41.94 -22.99 -2.54
C THR A 679 -41.21 -22.63 -1.25
N GLU A 680 -41.86 -22.82 -0.11
CA GLU A 680 -41.22 -22.83 1.21
C GLU A 680 -41.66 -24.08 1.97
N ALA A 681 -40.71 -24.99 2.23
CA ALA A 681 -41.00 -26.30 2.81
C ALA A 681 -42.13 -27.03 2.04
N GLU A 682 -43.22 -27.38 2.71
CA GLU A 682 -44.36 -28.12 2.13
C GLU A 682 -45.43 -27.20 1.51
N ARG A 683 -45.11 -25.92 1.30
CA ARG A 683 -46.05 -24.92 0.78
C ARG A 683 -45.59 -24.39 -0.57
N LEU A 684 -46.54 -24.31 -1.50
CA LEU A 684 -46.41 -23.59 -2.75
C LEU A 684 -47.14 -22.25 -2.59
N PHE A 685 -46.44 -21.14 -2.78
CA PHE A 685 -47.06 -19.81 -2.81
C PHE A 685 -47.26 -19.40 -4.26
N VAL A 686 -48.47 -18.94 -4.58
CA VAL A 686 -48.85 -18.49 -5.91
C VAL A 686 -49.47 -17.11 -5.82
N VAL A 687 -48.99 -16.17 -6.62
CA VAL A 687 -49.57 -14.84 -6.77
C VAL A 687 -50.04 -14.69 -8.21
N GLU A 688 -51.28 -14.28 -8.40
CA GLU A 688 -51.81 -13.94 -9.72
C GLU A 688 -52.38 -12.51 -9.68
N GLY A 689 -52.14 -11.72 -10.72
CA GLY A 689 -52.68 -10.36 -10.81
C GLY A 689 -52.47 -9.75 -12.19
N GLU A 690 -52.72 -8.44 -12.31
CA GLU A 690 -52.33 -7.68 -13.49
C GLU A 690 -50.85 -7.32 -13.39
N VAL A 691 -50.16 -7.17 -14.53
CA VAL A 691 -48.77 -6.70 -14.54
C VAL A 691 -48.69 -5.33 -13.85
N GLY A 692 -47.89 -5.25 -12.78
CA GLY A 692 -47.79 -4.05 -11.91
C GLY A 692 -48.81 -3.95 -10.79
N ARG A 693 -49.74 -4.90 -10.68
CA ARG A 693 -50.70 -5.07 -9.58
C ARG A 693 -50.90 -6.56 -9.29
N LEU A 694 -49.83 -7.21 -8.84
CA LEU A 694 -49.91 -8.57 -8.31
C LEU A 694 -50.84 -8.60 -7.09
N GLY A 695 -51.67 -9.64 -6.98
CA GLY A 695 -52.47 -9.89 -5.79
C GLY A 695 -51.64 -10.28 -4.57
N GLU A 696 -52.31 -10.64 -3.49
CA GLU A 696 -51.65 -11.27 -2.34
C GLU A 696 -51.29 -12.73 -2.65
N PRO A 697 -50.17 -13.26 -2.14
CA PRO A 697 -49.81 -14.66 -2.32
C PRO A 697 -50.80 -15.61 -1.65
N GLU A 698 -51.32 -16.55 -2.45
CA GLU A 698 -52.10 -17.67 -1.99
C GLU A 698 -51.18 -18.85 -1.68
N ALA A 699 -51.24 -19.37 -0.45
CA ALA A 699 -50.47 -20.53 -0.03
C ALA A 699 -51.26 -21.82 -0.23
N VAL A 700 -50.69 -22.76 -0.98
CA VAL A 700 -51.22 -24.11 -1.19
C VAL A 700 -50.37 -25.09 -0.40
N GLU A 701 -50.98 -25.74 0.59
CA GLU A 701 -50.34 -26.81 1.38
C GLU A 701 -50.18 -28.08 0.53
N THR A 702 -49.02 -28.72 0.62
CA THR A 702 -48.71 -29.99 -0.06
C THR A 702 -48.25 -31.04 0.95
N ALA A 703 -48.14 -32.29 0.52
CA ALA A 703 -47.79 -33.40 1.43
C ALA A 703 -46.30 -33.48 1.78
N SER A 704 -45.42 -32.76 1.07
CA SER A 704 -43.97 -32.76 1.30
C SER A 704 -43.28 -31.67 0.46
N PRO A 705 -42.00 -31.31 0.72
CA PRO A 705 -41.28 -30.34 -0.12
C PRO A 705 -41.11 -30.79 -1.58
N ALA A 706 -40.98 -32.11 -1.80
CA ALA A 706 -40.95 -32.67 -3.16
C ALA A 706 -42.31 -32.50 -3.87
N ALA A 707 -43.41 -32.69 -3.15
CA ALA A 707 -44.75 -32.45 -3.68
C ALA A 707 -45.01 -30.96 -3.96
N ALA A 708 -44.46 -30.04 -3.16
CA ALA A 708 -44.50 -28.60 -3.44
C ALA A 708 -43.73 -28.25 -4.73
N ALA A 709 -42.56 -28.85 -4.94
CA ALA A 709 -41.77 -28.66 -6.16
C ALA A 709 -42.47 -29.24 -7.41
N GLU A 710 -43.07 -30.43 -7.29
CA GLU A 710 -43.87 -31.05 -8.36
C GLU A 710 -45.12 -30.22 -8.68
N ALA A 711 -45.81 -29.71 -7.67
CA ALA A 711 -46.95 -28.82 -7.83
C ALA A 711 -46.56 -27.49 -8.49
N LEU A 712 -45.37 -26.95 -8.16
CA LEU A 712 -44.81 -25.77 -8.83
C LEU A 712 -44.61 -26.03 -10.32
N GLU A 713 -43.93 -27.12 -10.69
CA GLU A 713 -43.68 -27.48 -12.10
C GLU A 713 -44.99 -27.78 -12.86
N ALA A 714 -45.96 -28.44 -12.22
CA ALA A 714 -47.27 -28.67 -12.81
C ALA A 714 -48.05 -27.37 -13.07
N ARG A 715 -47.93 -26.40 -12.15
CA ARG A 715 -48.58 -25.10 -12.29
C ARG A 715 -47.88 -24.23 -13.34
N LEU A 716 -46.56 -24.26 -13.41
CA LEU A 716 -45.78 -23.66 -14.49
C LEU A 716 -46.23 -24.21 -15.85
N ALA A 717 -46.28 -25.53 -16.00
CA ALA A 717 -46.76 -26.16 -17.23
C ALA A 717 -48.24 -25.83 -17.57
N GLU A 718 -49.06 -25.45 -16.59
CA GLU A 718 -50.41 -24.91 -16.84
C GLU A 718 -50.38 -23.47 -17.35
N VAL A 719 -49.54 -22.61 -16.77
CA VAL A 719 -49.36 -21.22 -17.21
C VAL A 719 -48.74 -21.18 -18.61
N GLU A 720 -47.69 -21.97 -18.87
CA GLU A 720 -47.07 -22.10 -20.20
C GLU A 720 -48.08 -22.49 -21.29
N ARG A 721 -49.05 -23.37 -20.96
CA ARG A 721 -50.11 -23.79 -21.90
C ARG A 721 -51.12 -22.68 -22.23
N ARG A 722 -51.26 -21.66 -21.39
CA ARG A 722 -52.16 -20.52 -21.64
C ARG A 722 -51.55 -19.51 -22.61
N GLY A 723 -50.28 -19.66 -22.95
CA GLY A 723 -49.58 -18.79 -23.88
C GLY A 723 -49.04 -17.52 -23.22
N PHE A 724 -48.00 -16.97 -23.83
CA PHE A 724 -47.30 -15.78 -23.36
C PHE A 724 -47.80 -14.52 -24.07
N VAL A 725 -47.76 -13.40 -23.37
CA VAL A 725 -48.00 -12.09 -23.98
C VAL A 725 -46.70 -11.61 -24.61
N ALA A 726 -46.73 -11.28 -25.90
CA ALA A 726 -45.59 -10.68 -26.58
C ALA A 726 -45.28 -9.30 -25.98
N ALA A 727 -44.00 -8.93 -25.89
CA ALA A 727 -43.59 -7.66 -25.27
C ALA A 727 -44.25 -6.43 -25.92
N GLU A 728 -44.48 -6.48 -27.23
CA GLU A 728 -45.19 -5.45 -28.03
C GLU A 728 -46.67 -5.27 -27.66
N ALA A 729 -47.26 -6.21 -26.92
CA ALA A 729 -48.64 -6.13 -26.43
C ALA A 729 -48.72 -5.58 -25.00
N LEU A 730 -47.60 -5.19 -24.40
CA LEU A 730 -47.51 -4.60 -23.06
C LEU A 730 -47.30 -3.09 -23.16
N ASP A 731 -48.03 -2.30 -22.37
CA ASP A 731 -47.78 -0.86 -22.31
C ASP A 731 -46.52 -0.51 -21.49
N GLU A 732 -46.05 0.74 -21.62
CA GLU A 732 -44.82 1.21 -20.95
C GLU A 732 -44.88 1.06 -19.42
N ALA A 733 -46.06 1.20 -18.80
CA ALA A 733 -46.23 1.05 -17.37
C ALA A 733 -46.10 -0.42 -16.95
N GLN A 734 -46.65 -1.34 -17.75
CA GLN A 734 -46.54 -2.79 -17.55
C GLN A 734 -45.10 -3.27 -17.73
N LEU A 735 -44.38 -2.81 -18.76
CA LEU A 735 -42.97 -3.15 -18.99
C LEU A 735 -42.07 -2.67 -17.84
N LYS A 736 -42.28 -1.44 -17.35
CA LYS A 736 -41.55 -0.91 -16.18
C LYS A 736 -41.85 -1.70 -14.90
N ALA A 737 -43.09 -2.12 -14.70
CA ALA A 737 -43.46 -2.90 -13.53
C ALA A 737 -42.80 -4.29 -13.50
N ILE A 738 -42.63 -4.93 -14.66
CA ILE A 738 -41.89 -6.21 -14.79
C ILE A 738 -40.41 -6.01 -14.46
N ALA A 739 -39.79 -4.93 -14.96
CA ALA A 739 -38.39 -4.62 -14.72
C ALA A 739 -38.06 -4.30 -13.24
N CYS A 740 -39.03 -3.77 -12.50
CA CYS A 740 -38.89 -3.44 -11.07
C CYS A 740 -39.28 -4.58 -10.12
N ALA A 741 -39.76 -5.73 -10.63
CA ALA A 741 -40.15 -6.86 -9.78
C ALA A 741 -38.91 -7.59 -9.24
N PRO A 742 -38.80 -7.85 -7.91
CA PRO A 742 -37.62 -8.46 -7.31
C PRO A 742 -37.61 -9.97 -7.58
N THR A 743 -37.24 -10.39 -8.79
CA THR A 743 -37.08 -11.81 -9.15
C THR A 743 -35.83 -12.04 -9.98
N ARG A 744 -35.09 -13.12 -9.68
CA ARG A 744 -33.82 -13.49 -10.34
C ARG A 744 -34.00 -14.39 -11.58
N ALA A 745 -35.23 -14.65 -12.02
CA ALA A 745 -35.50 -15.49 -13.19
C ALA A 745 -36.78 -15.08 -13.91
N LEU A 746 -36.64 -14.14 -14.86
CA LEU A 746 -37.60 -13.93 -15.94
C LEU A 746 -37.32 -14.97 -17.03
N ARG A 747 -38.32 -15.75 -17.47
CA ARG A 747 -38.23 -16.61 -18.65
C ARG A 747 -39.37 -16.25 -19.61
N LEU A 748 -39.02 -15.85 -20.82
CA LEU A 748 -39.96 -15.70 -21.94
C LEU A 748 -39.66 -16.84 -22.94
N GLY A 749 -40.68 -17.61 -23.33
CA GLY A 749 -40.55 -18.88 -24.08
C GLY A 749 -40.26 -18.74 -25.59
N GLU A 750 -39.89 -19.86 -26.24
CA GLU A 750 -39.58 -19.97 -27.68
C GLU A 750 -40.69 -20.67 -28.50
N PRO A 751 -40.80 -20.41 -29.82
CA PRO A 751 -41.17 -21.42 -30.81
C PRO A 751 -39.93 -21.96 -31.56
N VAL A 752 -39.88 -23.29 -31.72
CA VAL A 752 -38.83 -24.11 -32.40
C VAL A 752 -39.45 -24.65 -33.72
N ASP A 753 -38.81 -24.90 -34.88
CA ASP A 753 -37.43 -24.98 -35.43
C ASP A 753 -37.51 -24.57 -36.93
N ALA A 754 -36.46 -24.13 -37.63
CA ALA A 754 -35.38 -25.02 -38.05
C ALA A 754 -34.06 -24.28 -38.36
N ALA A 755 -33.03 -24.71 -37.64
CA ALA A 755 -31.59 -24.62 -37.91
C ALA A 755 -30.84 -23.39 -37.35
N SER A 756 -30.29 -23.63 -36.15
CA SER A 756 -29.17 -22.96 -35.45
C SER A 756 -29.46 -21.72 -34.56
N ALA A 757 -30.09 -22.02 -33.42
CA ALA A 757 -29.76 -21.64 -32.04
C ALA A 757 -29.02 -20.31 -31.74
N GLY A 758 -29.75 -19.41 -31.07
CA GLY A 758 -29.24 -18.26 -30.31
C GLY A 758 -30.30 -17.70 -29.36
N SER A 759 -30.61 -18.47 -28.31
CA SER A 759 -31.72 -18.23 -27.36
C SER A 759 -31.34 -17.30 -26.20
N ARG A 760 -32.07 -16.17 -26.05
CA ARG A 760 -32.78 -15.68 -24.83
C ARG A 760 -32.88 -14.13 -24.82
N LEU A 761 -34.12 -13.63 -24.74
CA LEU A 761 -34.57 -12.22 -24.86
C LEU A 761 -34.12 -11.54 -26.17
N GLY A 762 -34.85 -11.79 -27.27
CA GLY A 762 -34.58 -11.11 -28.55
C GLY A 762 -35.01 -11.87 -29.81
N GLY A 763 -36.24 -12.41 -29.87
CA GLY A 763 -36.79 -12.94 -31.13
C GLY A 763 -37.51 -11.86 -31.93
N ARG A 764 -37.02 -11.54 -33.14
CA ARG A 764 -37.76 -10.72 -34.14
C ARG A 764 -39.07 -11.42 -34.54
N PRO A 765 -40.18 -10.68 -34.83
CA PRO A 765 -41.31 -11.24 -35.58
C PRO A 765 -40.84 -11.71 -36.96
N MET A 766 -41.48 -12.76 -37.49
CA MET A 766 -41.05 -13.52 -38.68
C MET A 766 -41.20 -12.78 -40.04
N ASP A 767 -41.38 -11.47 -40.05
CA ASP A 767 -41.69 -10.73 -41.27
C ASP A 767 -41.53 -9.19 -41.17
N GLY A 768 -40.98 -8.66 -40.08
CA GLY A 768 -40.79 -7.21 -39.88
C GLY A 768 -39.31 -6.79 -39.71
N SER A 769 -38.88 -5.71 -40.37
CA SER A 769 -37.58 -5.08 -40.09
C SER A 769 -37.58 -4.44 -38.70
N LEU A 770 -36.41 -4.34 -38.08
CA LEU A 770 -36.20 -3.72 -36.75
C LEU A 770 -36.66 -2.24 -36.70
N GLU A 771 -36.86 -1.61 -37.86
CA GLU A 771 -37.34 -0.24 -38.01
C GLU A 771 -38.85 -0.09 -37.74
N ALA A 772 -39.62 -1.18 -37.75
CA ALA A 772 -41.06 -1.17 -37.48
C ALA A 772 -41.39 -1.08 -35.98
N TRP A 773 -40.41 -1.27 -35.08
CA TRP A 773 -40.58 -1.12 -33.64
C TRP A 773 -40.52 0.35 -33.22
N PRO A 774 -41.43 0.85 -32.36
CA PRO A 774 -41.29 2.14 -31.68
C PRO A 774 -39.93 2.22 -30.95
N THR A 775 -39.19 3.31 -31.15
CA THR A 775 -37.80 3.49 -30.67
C THR A 775 -37.64 3.20 -29.17
N THR A 776 -38.63 3.57 -28.37
CA THR A 776 -38.70 3.40 -26.92
C THR A 776 -38.63 1.94 -26.44
N GLU A 777 -39.20 0.99 -27.21
CA GLU A 777 -39.26 -0.43 -26.85
C GLU A 777 -37.97 -1.17 -27.24
N ARG A 778 -37.27 -0.65 -28.25
CA ARG A 778 -35.97 -1.15 -28.73
C ARG A 778 -34.85 -0.87 -27.73
N GLU A 779 -34.84 0.35 -27.19
CA GLU A 779 -33.87 0.81 -26.18
C GLU A 779 -34.01 0.05 -24.84
N LEU A 780 -35.25 -0.21 -24.40
CA LEU A 780 -35.54 -0.90 -23.14
C LEU A 780 -35.02 -2.36 -23.13
N MET A 781 -35.06 -3.03 -24.28
CA MET A 781 -34.59 -4.42 -24.43
C MET A 781 -33.06 -4.52 -24.56
N GLN A 782 -32.40 -3.50 -25.12
CA GLN A 782 -30.93 -3.43 -25.16
C GLN A 782 -30.32 -3.22 -23.76
N GLN A 783 -30.95 -2.40 -22.91
CA GLN A 783 -30.48 -2.20 -21.52
C GLN A 783 -30.55 -3.47 -20.64
N LEU A 784 -31.43 -4.42 -20.96
CA LEU A 784 -31.60 -5.66 -20.18
C LEU A 784 -30.58 -6.76 -20.52
N SER A 785 -29.93 -6.72 -21.68
CA SER A 785 -28.96 -7.74 -22.11
C SER A 785 -27.51 -7.46 -21.69
N TRP A 786 -27.19 -6.25 -21.23
CA TRP A 786 -25.81 -5.80 -20.95
C TRP A 786 -25.30 -6.02 -19.51
N ARG A 787 -26.05 -6.70 -18.63
CA ARG A 787 -25.64 -6.94 -17.22
C ARG A 787 -24.71 -8.15 -16.98
N LEU A 788 -23.69 -8.37 -17.82
CA LEU A 788 -22.57 -9.30 -17.54
C LEU A 788 -21.23 -8.69 -17.99
N PRO A 789 -20.28 -8.37 -17.08
CA PRO A 789 -19.00 -7.78 -17.49
C PRO A 789 -17.84 -8.79 -17.58
N GLU A 790 -17.05 -8.69 -18.66
CA GLU A 790 -15.63 -9.10 -18.80
C GLU A 790 -14.71 -7.85 -18.74
N PRO A 791 -13.38 -7.99 -18.49
CA PRO A 791 -12.55 -6.96 -17.86
C PRO A 791 -11.56 -6.22 -18.79
N LEU A 792 -11.09 -5.03 -18.37
CA LEU A 792 -9.87 -4.36 -18.86
C LEU A 792 -8.93 -4.05 -17.67
N ASN A 793 -7.64 -4.37 -17.86
CA ASN A 793 -6.53 -4.16 -16.91
C ASN A 793 -5.83 -2.82 -17.17
N PHE A 794 -5.49 -2.06 -16.12
CA PHE A 794 -4.39 -1.08 -16.14
C PHE A 794 -3.81 -0.93 -14.72
N PHE A 795 -2.47 -0.92 -14.61
CA PHE A 795 -1.65 0.03 -13.84
C PHE A 795 -0.21 -0.49 -13.68
N GLU A 796 0.78 0.30 -14.11
CA GLU A 796 2.03 0.60 -13.39
C GLU A 796 2.50 2.01 -13.82
N VAL A 797 2.46 2.99 -12.91
CA VAL A 797 3.23 4.26 -13.05
C VAL A 797 4.10 4.37 -11.78
N PRO A 798 5.43 4.55 -11.91
CA PRO A 798 6.33 4.64 -10.77
C PRO A 798 6.10 5.86 -9.88
N GLU A 799 6.33 5.66 -8.58
CA GLU A 799 6.06 6.58 -7.47
C GLU A 799 6.75 7.95 -7.59
N ALA A 800 7.89 8.03 -8.28
CA ALA A 800 8.61 9.28 -8.54
C ALA A 800 7.81 10.30 -9.36
N GLN A 801 7.02 9.84 -10.35
CA GLN A 801 6.17 10.73 -11.17
C GLN A 801 4.91 11.20 -10.41
N ARG A 802 4.56 10.56 -9.30
CA ARG A 802 3.42 10.95 -8.46
C ARG A 802 3.79 12.10 -7.52
N GLU A 803 5.01 12.10 -7.01
CA GLU A 803 5.55 13.15 -6.13
C GLU A 803 5.80 14.47 -6.88
N GLU A 804 6.36 14.39 -8.10
CA GLU A 804 6.59 15.54 -8.98
C GLU A 804 5.26 16.27 -9.32
N LEU A 805 4.20 15.51 -9.61
CA LEU A 805 2.87 16.04 -9.92
C LEU A 805 2.19 16.71 -8.71
N LEU A 806 2.53 16.29 -7.48
CA LEU A 806 1.96 16.84 -6.25
C LEU A 806 2.73 18.08 -5.76
N ALA A 807 4.00 18.23 -6.13
CA ALA A 807 4.81 19.41 -5.86
C ALA A 807 4.37 20.60 -6.72
N GLU A 808 4.14 20.40 -8.01
CA GLU A 808 3.71 21.46 -8.95
C GLU A 808 2.31 22.02 -8.64
N LEU A 809 1.43 21.23 -7.99
CA LEU A 809 0.08 21.66 -7.63
C LEU A 809 0.03 22.59 -6.40
N ARG A 810 1.11 22.66 -5.61
CA ARG A 810 1.16 23.48 -4.38
C ARG A 810 1.58 24.93 -4.63
N ASP A 811 2.32 25.21 -5.70
CA ASP A 811 2.79 26.56 -6.03
C ASP A 811 1.78 27.42 -6.82
N GLY A 812 0.66 26.84 -7.27
CA GLY A 812 -0.33 27.52 -8.13
C GLY A 812 -1.29 28.49 -7.43
N GLY A 813 -1.15 28.73 -6.12
CA GLY A 813 -2.24 29.31 -5.33
C GLY A 813 -1.83 30.26 -4.21
N GLU A 814 -1.11 31.34 -4.50
CA GLU A 814 -1.29 32.64 -3.81
C GLU A 814 -0.45 33.78 -4.44
N GLY A 815 -1.13 34.66 -5.19
CA GLY A 815 -0.85 36.09 -5.33
C GLY A 815 0.56 36.59 -5.66
N SER A 816 0.93 36.62 -6.95
CA SER A 816 1.72 37.74 -7.48
C SER A 816 0.76 38.77 -8.10
N GLU A 817 0.51 39.89 -7.42
CA GLU A 817 -0.10 41.11 -7.98
C GLU A 817 0.83 41.83 -8.98
N GLY A 818 1.44 41.06 -9.88
CA GLY A 818 2.05 41.55 -11.11
C GLY A 818 1.25 40.97 -12.25
N GLU A 819 0.48 41.82 -12.94
CA GLU A 819 -0.22 41.50 -14.18
C GLU A 819 0.81 41.08 -15.25
N ALA A 820 1.24 39.82 -15.23
CA ALA A 820 1.68 39.17 -16.46
C ALA A 820 0.42 39.06 -17.33
N GLU A 821 0.30 39.92 -18.33
CA GLU A 821 -0.77 39.83 -19.32
C GLU A 821 -0.80 38.38 -19.84
N PRO A 822 -1.94 37.65 -19.71
CA PRO A 822 -2.02 36.29 -20.19
C PRO A 822 -1.70 36.25 -21.68
N LEU A 823 -0.72 35.43 -22.07
CA LEU A 823 -0.17 35.40 -23.43
C LEU A 823 -1.17 34.85 -24.47
N GLY A 824 -2.26 34.16 -24.05
CA GLY A 824 -3.38 33.83 -24.92
C GLY A 824 -4.72 33.69 -24.20
N PHE A 825 -5.73 34.45 -24.63
CA PHE A 825 -7.13 34.23 -24.26
C PHE A 825 -7.71 33.09 -25.10
N LEU A 826 -8.28 32.06 -24.46
CA LEU A 826 -8.91 30.96 -25.18
C LEU A 826 -10.36 31.27 -25.50
N LEU A 827 -11.19 31.46 -24.47
CA LEU A 827 -12.63 31.60 -24.63
C LEU A 827 -13.32 32.11 -23.36
N GLN A 828 -14.57 32.57 -23.54
CA GLN A 828 -15.50 32.90 -22.47
C GLN A 828 -16.74 32.00 -22.52
N ILE A 829 -17.15 31.53 -21.35
CA ILE A 829 -18.27 30.61 -21.18
C ILE A 829 -19.36 31.28 -20.35
N ALA A 830 -20.50 31.61 -20.97
CA ALA A 830 -21.62 32.27 -20.28
C ALA A 830 -22.35 31.27 -19.41
N THR A 831 -22.26 31.34 -18.10
CA THR A 831 -22.81 30.30 -17.21
C THR A 831 -24.32 30.42 -16.97
N GLY A 832 -24.95 31.49 -17.45
CA GLY A 832 -26.36 31.76 -17.19
C GLY A 832 -26.63 31.91 -15.68
N GLU A 833 -27.61 31.17 -15.17
CA GLU A 833 -27.99 31.17 -13.75
C GLU A 833 -27.11 30.26 -12.86
N LEU A 834 -26.12 29.54 -13.42
CA LEU A 834 -25.27 28.62 -12.65
C LEU A 834 -24.31 29.33 -11.68
N LEU A 835 -23.98 30.60 -11.97
CA LEU A 835 -23.19 31.46 -11.08
C LEU A 835 -24.07 32.62 -10.60
N GLU A 836 -24.18 32.80 -9.30
CA GLU A 836 -25.03 33.82 -8.68
C GLU A 836 -24.42 35.22 -8.84
N ARG A 837 -23.09 35.35 -8.72
CA ARG A 837 -22.37 36.63 -8.68
C ARG A 837 -21.69 36.99 -10.00
N HIS A 838 -21.51 36.02 -10.88
CA HIS A 838 -20.74 36.16 -12.13
C HIS A 838 -21.62 35.83 -13.35
N ALA A 839 -21.31 36.40 -14.52
CA ALA A 839 -21.97 36.05 -15.77
C ALA A 839 -21.34 34.83 -16.44
N GLY A 840 -20.11 34.46 -16.05
CA GLY A 840 -19.45 33.28 -16.55
C GLY A 840 -17.99 33.17 -16.16
N VAL A 841 -17.24 32.36 -16.93
CA VAL A 841 -15.82 32.10 -16.72
C VAL A 841 -15.05 32.38 -18.01
N ALA A 842 -13.94 33.10 -17.90
CA ALA A 842 -12.96 33.30 -18.96
C ALA A 842 -11.77 32.36 -18.75
N VAL A 843 -11.34 31.65 -19.79
CA VAL A 843 -10.21 30.72 -19.73
C VAL A 843 -9.06 31.26 -20.56
N TYR A 844 -7.86 31.22 -19.99
CA TYR A 844 -6.62 31.74 -20.54
C TYR A 844 -5.55 30.65 -20.49
N VAL A 845 -4.53 30.78 -21.35
CA VAL A 845 -3.28 30.04 -21.21
C VAL A 845 -2.14 31.02 -21.00
N ASP A 846 -1.22 30.67 -20.11
CA ASP A 846 0.00 31.43 -19.87
C ASP A 846 1.11 31.13 -20.91
N THR A 847 0.90 30.16 -21.80
CA THR A 847 1.80 29.79 -22.90
C THR A 847 1.47 30.57 -24.19
N SER A 848 2.06 30.20 -25.34
CA SER A 848 1.90 30.85 -26.65
C SER A 848 0.50 30.74 -27.29
N GLY A 849 -0.56 30.64 -26.49
CA GLY A 849 -1.95 30.54 -26.94
C GLY A 849 -2.45 29.12 -27.23
N VAL A 850 -1.73 28.08 -26.80
CA VAL A 850 -2.12 26.67 -27.00
C VAL A 850 -2.37 26.03 -25.64
N ALA A 851 -3.58 25.52 -25.42
CA ALA A 851 -3.94 24.79 -24.21
C ALA A 851 -3.07 23.53 -24.06
N THR A 852 -2.61 23.23 -22.84
CA THR A 852 -1.77 22.06 -22.56
C THR A 852 -2.40 21.23 -21.43
N GLU A 853 -2.00 19.97 -21.26
CA GLU A 853 -2.52 19.14 -20.16
C GLU A 853 -2.05 19.58 -18.76
N SER A 854 -1.20 20.61 -18.68
CA SER A 854 -0.74 21.14 -17.39
C SER A 854 -1.82 22.04 -16.75
N LEU A 855 -2.13 21.74 -15.48
CA LEU A 855 -3.00 22.58 -14.63
C LEU A 855 -2.41 23.97 -14.38
N VAL A 856 -1.08 24.08 -14.41
CA VAL A 856 -0.37 25.35 -14.17
C VAL A 856 -0.61 26.32 -15.34
N HIS A 857 -0.75 25.78 -16.55
CA HIS A 857 -0.81 26.59 -17.76
C HIS A 857 -2.21 27.09 -18.12
N ASN A 858 -3.28 26.42 -17.68
CA ASN A 858 -4.66 26.82 -17.97
C ASN A 858 -5.25 27.61 -16.79
N ARG A 859 -5.49 28.91 -16.98
CA ARG A 859 -6.09 29.77 -15.95
C ARG A 859 -7.56 30.02 -16.22
N ALA A 860 -8.39 29.98 -15.19
CA ALA A 860 -9.79 30.36 -15.28
C ALA A 860 -10.08 31.57 -14.38
N ARG A 861 -10.82 32.54 -14.90
CA ARG A 861 -11.20 33.76 -14.17
C ARG A 861 -12.71 33.93 -14.22
N LEU A 862 -13.32 34.17 -13.06
CA LEU A 862 -14.72 34.52 -12.97
C LEU A 862 -14.95 35.92 -13.56
N VAL A 863 -15.98 36.07 -14.40
CA VAL A 863 -16.31 37.34 -15.08
C VAL A 863 -17.54 37.95 -14.42
N PRO A 864 -17.44 39.14 -13.79
CA PRO A 864 -18.57 39.85 -13.22
C PRO A 864 -19.71 40.10 -14.22
N LYS A 865 -20.96 40.16 -13.74
CA LYS A 865 -22.14 40.32 -14.62
C LYS A 865 -22.13 41.60 -15.46
N ASP A 866 -21.54 42.65 -14.94
CA ASP A 866 -21.37 43.96 -15.57
C ASP A 866 -20.15 44.04 -16.49
N ALA A 867 -19.21 43.08 -16.41
CA ALA A 867 -18.02 42.99 -17.26
C ALA A 867 -18.16 41.93 -18.38
N TRP A 868 -19.36 41.34 -18.54
CA TRP A 868 -19.60 40.31 -19.54
C TRP A 868 -19.48 40.86 -20.96
N GLY A 869 -18.57 40.29 -21.75
CA GLY A 869 -18.24 40.77 -23.10
C GLY A 869 -17.23 41.93 -23.15
N GLU A 870 -16.78 42.46 -22.00
CA GLU A 870 -15.80 43.56 -21.93
C GLU A 870 -14.40 43.13 -21.45
N ALA A 871 -14.15 41.83 -21.22
CA ALA A 871 -12.88 41.40 -20.64
C ALA A 871 -11.67 41.87 -21.48
N ALA A 872 -10.86 42.72 -20.85
CA ALA A 872 -9.66 43.30 -21.43
C ALA A 872 -8.70 42.19 -21.91
N GLY A 873 -8.24 42.30 -23.16
CA GLY A 873 -7.31 41.36 -23.80
C GLY A 873 -7.93 40.39 -24.80
N CYS A 874 -9.26 40.34 -24.94
CA CYS A 874 -9.89 39.54 -26.00
C CYS A 874 -9.50 40.06 -27.39
N ALA A 875 -8.88 39.20 -28.22
CA ALA A 875 -8.92 39.43 -29.66
C ALA A 875 -10.40 39.54 -30.07
N PRO A 876 -10.81 40.57 -30.84
CA PRO A 876 -12.22 40.87 -31.16
C PRO A 876 -12.97 39.78 -31.96
N ALA A 877 -12.37 38.60 -32.14
CA ALA A 877 -12.91 37.44 -32.84
C ALA A 877 -13.09 36.19 -31.94
N ALA A 878 -12.73 36.24 -30.65
CA ALA A 878 -12.99 35.09 -29.77
C ALA A 878 -14.49 35.02 -29.43
N PRO A 879 -15.15 33.86 -29.61
CA PRO A 879 -16.59 33.75 -29.39
C PRO A 879 -16.96 33.83 -27.91
N THR A 880 -18.24 34.08 -27.68
CA THR A 880 -18.90 33.72 -26.42
C THR A 880 -19.68 32.44 -26.65
N LEU A 881 -19.41 31.40 -25.86
CA LEU A 881 -20.21 30.18 -25.87
C LEU A 881 -21.23 30.25 -24.72
N GLU A 882 -22.51 30.00 -24.99
CA GLU A 882 -23.49 29.82 -23.92
C GLU A 882 -23.23 28.48 -23.22
N ALA A 883 -22.97 28.50 -21.92
CA ALA A 883 -22.91 27.29 -21.12
C ALA A 883 -24.29 26.66 -21.12
N ARG A 884 -24.38 25.42 -21.60
CA ARG A 884 -25.52 24.58 -21.31
C ARG A 884 -25.22 23.86 -20.00
N ALA A 885 -26.01 24.17 -18.97
CA ALA A 885 -25.95 23.48 -17.70
C ALA A 885 -26.23 21.99 -17.87
N LEU A 886 -25.19 21.16 -17.82
CA LEU A 886 -25.35 19.76 -17.45
C LEU A 886 -25.40 19.71 -15.93
N VAL A 887 -26.60 19.91 -15.36
CA VAL A 887 -26.83 19.70 -13.92
C VAL A 887 -26.74 18.21 -13.64
N LEU A 888 -25.51 17.75 -13.40
CA LEU A 888 -25.26 16.53 -12.66
C LEU A 888 -25.69 16.82 -11.22
N GLY A 889 -26.83 16.24 -10.81
CA GLY A 889 -27.10 16.09 -9.38
C GLY A 889 -25.95 15.33 -8.74
N GLU A 890 -25.75 15.50 -7.42
CA GLU A 890 -24.66 14.90 -6.63
C GLU A 890 -24.07 13.64 -7.27
N PRO A 891 -22.74 13.61 -7.54
CA PRO A 891 -22.16 12.58 -8.38
C PRO A 891 -22.33 11.20 -7.74
N GLY A 892 -23.25 10.41 -8.26
CA GLY A 892 -23.13 8.97 -8.32
C GLY A 892 -22.27 8.62 -9.53
N PHE A 893 -21.33 7.69 -9.37
CA PHE A 893 -20.32 7.32 -10.36
C PHE A 893 -20.85 6.55 -11.60
N GLU A 894 -22.09 6.76 -12.01
CA GLU A 894 -22.65 6.14 -13.20
C GLU A 894 -23.38 7.18 -14.04
N LEU A 895 -23.14 7.17 -15.35
CA LEU A 895 -23.83 8.00 -16.33
C LEU A 895 -25.34 7.70 -16.22
N ASP A 896 -26.16 8.70 -15.92
CA ASP A 896 -27.62 8.54 -15.86
C ASP A 896 -28.16 8.34 -17.29
N GLU A 897 -28.10 7.10 -17.74
CA GLU A 897 -28.50 6.66 -19.08
C GLU A 897 -29.96 7.04 -19.37
N GLY A 898 -30.81 7.09 -18.36
CA GLY A 898 -32.21 7.51 -18.50
C GLY A 898 -32.34 8.98 -18.91
N ARG A 899 -31.42 9.82 -18.45
CA ARG A 899 -31.38 11.26 -18.74
C ARG A 899 -30.66 11.58 -20.04
N ALA A 900 -29.63 10.80 -20.39
CA ALA A 900 -29.00 10.84 -21.71
C ALA A 900 -29.96 10.41 -22.82
N LEU A 901 -30.72 9.32 -22.62
CA LEU A 901 -31.79 8.89 -23.53
C LEU A 901 -32.90 9.96 -23.66
N ALA A 902 -33.24 10.64 -22.57
CA ALA A 902 -34.24 11.70 -22.62
C ALA A 902 -33.75 12.93 -23.43
N LEU A 903 -32.44 13.15 -23.49
CA LEU A 903 -31.81 14.22 -24.28
C LEU A 903 -31.68 13.83 -25.76
N THR A 904 -31.27 12.61 -26.09
CA THR A 904 -31.19 12.13 -27.49
C THR A 904 -32.57 12.05 -28.16
N ARG A 905 -33.61 11.67 -27.41
CA ARG A 905 -35.01 11.72 -27.92
C ARG A 905 -35.52 13.14 -28.19
N ARG A 906 -34.91 14.16 -27.58
CA ARG A 906 -35.28 15.58 -27.74
C ARG A 906 -34.39 16.31 -28.75
N ASP A 907 -33.22 15.78 -29.04
CA ASP A 907 -32.25 16.35 -29.97
C ASP A 907 -31.72 15.26 -30.93
N PRO A 908 -32.33 15.13 -32.12
CA PRO A 908 -31.91 14.13 -33.11
C PRO A 908 -30.46 14.26 -33.56
N ALA A 909 -29.86 15.46 -33.48
CA ALA A 909 -28.47 15.68 -33.84
C ALA A 909 -27.50 15.10 -32.79
N LEU A 910 -27.90 15.11 -31.51
CA LEU A 910 -27.17 14.44 -30.44
C LEU A 910 -27.29 12.91 -30.56
N ALA A 911 -28.45 12.41 -31.00
CA ALA A 911 -28.63 10.98 -31.28
C ALA A 911 -27.75 10.50 -32.45
N GLU A 912 -27.69 11.27 -33.54
CA GLU A 912 -26.86 10.96 -34.72
C GLU A 912 -25.35 11.06 -34.40
N ALA A 913 -24.95 12.01 -33.55
CA ALA A 913 -23.56 12.13 -33.07
C ALA A 913 -23.11 10.93 -32.22
N LEU A 914 -24.01 10.37 -31.40
CA LEU A 914 -23.73 9.19 -30.57
C LEU A 914 -23.78 7.89 -31.39
N GLU A 915 -24.68 7.75 -32.37
CA GLU A 915 -24.65 6.62 -33.32
C GLU A 915 -23.39 6.64 -34.21
N GLY A 916 -22.85 7.82 -34.52
CA GLY A 916 -21.59 7.99 -35.24
C GLY A 916 -20.34 7.54 -34.45
N LEU A 917 -20.42 7.54 -33.11
CA LEU A 917 -19.35 7.08 -32.22
C LEU A 917 -19.27 5.54 -32.14
N GLU A 918 -20.38 4.82 -32.34
CA GLU A 918 -20.41 3.34 -32.25
C GLU A 918 -19.96 2.61 -33.54
N LEU A 919 -19.93 3.28 -34.70
CA LEU A 919 -19.65 2.65 -36.00
C LEU A 919 -18.18 2.73 -36.47
N ALA A 920 -17.27 3.28 -35.65
CA ALA A 920 -15.84 3.28 -35.97
C ALA A 920 -15.20 1.92 -35.62
N GLU A 921 -14.66 1.21 -36.63
CA GLU A 921 -13.89 -0.02 -36.42
C GLU A 921 -12.73 0.22 -35.42
N PRO A 922 -12.40 -0.76 -34.55
CA PRO A 922 -11.45 -0.59 -33.46
C PRO A 922 -10.01 -0.56 -33.97
N GLY A 923 -9.59 0.59 -34.50
CA GLY A 923 -8.20 0.93 -34.77
C GLY A 923 -7.62 1.77 -33.63
N GLY A 924 -6.96 1.11 -32.67
CA GLY A 924 -5.95 1.71 -31.80
C GLY A 924 -6.42 2.81 -30.82
N GLY A 925 -6.77 2.40 -29.60
CA GLY A 925 -6.80 3.28 -28.42
C GLY A 925 -8.15 3.95 -28.15
N SER A 926 -9.06 3.26 -27.43
CA SER A 926 -10.21 3.93 -26.84
C SER A 926 -9.74 4.83 -25.69
N LYS A 927 -9.56 6.11 -25.98
CA LYS A 927 -9.34 7.17 -25.00
C LYS A 927 -10.67 7.61 -24.40
N LEU A 928 -11.21 6.80 -23.48
CA LEU A 928 -12.22 7.25 -22.52
C LEU A 928 -11.46 7.85 -21.33
N GLY A 929 -11.29 9.16 -21.36
CA GLY A 929 -10.51 9.94 -20.39
C GLY A 929 -11.03 9.81 -18.97
N GLY A 930 -10.15 9.42 -18.05
CA GLY A 930 -10.37 9.63 -16.62
C GLY A 930 -10.16 11.11 -16.30
N ALA A 931 -11.09 11.71 -15.56
CA ALA A 931 -10.84 13.01 -14.90
C ALA A 931 -9.58 12.91 -14.01
N PRO A 932 -8.87 14.00 -13.69
CA PRO A 932 -7.76 13.97 -12.75
C PRO A 932 -8.13 13.28 -11.42
N SER A 933 -7.21 12.53 -10.82
CA SER A 933 -7.47 11.73 -9.62
C SER A 933 -8.01 12.56 -8.43
N TRP A 934 -7.68 13.84 -8.33
CA TRP A 934 -8.23 14.73 -7.29
C TRP A 934 -9.72 15.09 -7.49
N VAL A 935 -10.22 14.99 -8.71
CA VAL A 935 -11.66 15.07 -9.02
C VAL A 935 -12.35 13.74 -8.69
N GLN A 936 -11.65 12.62 -8.86
CA GLN A 936 -12.16 11.28 -8.58
C GLN A 936 -12.11 10.90 -7.08
N HIS A 937 -11.17 11.48 -6.32
CA HIS A 937 -10.89 11.17 -4.92
C HIS A 937 -10.85 12.44 -4.04
N PRO A 938 -12.00 13.12 -3.82
CA PRO A 938 -12.07 14.40 -3.10
C PRO A 938 -11.66 14.34 -1.62
N ARG A 939 -11.38 13.14 -1.07
CA ARG A 939 -10.97 12.96 0.34
C ARG A 939 -9.50 12.61 0.55
N GLU A 940 -8.77 12.19 -0.48
CA GLU A 940 -7.45 11.57 -0.30
C GLU A 940 -6.28 12.50 -0.60
N ILE A 941 -6.47 13.58 -1.37
CA ILE A 941 -5.36 14.45 -1.81
C ILE A 941 -5.21 15.73 -0.95
N LEU A 942 -6.25 16.16 -0.21
CA LEU A 942 -6.22 17.43 0.54
C LEU A 942 -6.34 17.21 2.05
N GLY A 943 -5.19 17.17 2.72
CA GLY A 943 -5.12 17.22 4.18
C GLY A 943 -5.71 18.52 4.72
N ARG A 944 -6.54 18.41 5.77
CA ARG A 944 -6.99 19.48 6.66
C ARG A 944 -7.54 20.76 5.98
N GLY A 945 -8.77 20.66 5.46
CA GLY A 945 -9.71 21.78 5.50
C GLY A 945 -9.73 22.77 4.33
N GLN A 946 -9.10 22.47 3.19
CA GLN A 946 -9.30 23.25 1.97
C GLN A 946 -10.62 22.87 1.28
N VAL A 947 -11.36 23.89 0.83
CA VAL A 947 -12.74 23.79 0.33
C VAL A 947 -12.74 23.26 -1.11
N PRO A 948 -13.53 22.23 -1.46
CA PRO A 948 -13.53 21.66 -2.79
C PRO A 948 -14.16 22.63 -3.79
N TYR A 949 -13.46 22.91 -4.89
CA TYR A 949 -14.06 23.55 -6.05
C TYR A 949 -15.25 22.70 -6.56
N ARG A 950 -16.38 23.35 -6.89
CA ARG A 950 -17.52 22.70 -7.55
C ARG A 950 -17.23 22.57 -9.05
N PHE A 951 -17.54 21.41 -9.63
CA PHE A 951 -17.53 21.24 -11.08
C PHE A 951 -18.59 22.15 -11.71
N LEU A 952 -18.19 22.91 -12.72
CA LEU A 952 -19.08 23.83 -13.42
C LEU A 952 -19.50 23.27 -14.78
N LEU A 953 -18.55 22.83 -15.61
CA LEU A 953 -18.82 22.29 -16.95
C LEU A 953 -17.63 21.54 -17.55
N GLN A 954 -17.93 20.77 -18.60
CA GLN A 954 -16.98 20.10 -19.49
C GLN A 954 -17.31 20.50 -20.94
N LEU A 955 -16.28 20.83 -21.73
CA LEU A 955 -16.34 21.16 -23.15
C LEU A 955 -15.43 20.22 -23.93
N ASP A 956 -16.02 19.35 -24.74
CA ASP A 956 -15.32 18.44 -25.64
C ASP A 956 -15.13 19.11 -27.00
N PHE A 957 -13.89 19.43 -27.38
CA PHE A 957 -13.57 20.09 -28.65
C PHE A 957 -13.50 19.11 -29.82
N ASP A 958 -13.26 17.83 -29.57
CA ASP A 958 -13.17 16.82 -30.62
C ASP A 958 -14.56 16.51 -31.19
N GLY A 959 -15.58 16.55 -30.32
CA GLY A 959 -16.99 16.45 -30.70
C GLY A 959 -17.53 17.68 -31.46
N LEU A 960 -16.82 18.81 -31.48
CA LEU A 960 -17.29 20.04 -32.13
C LEU A 960 -17.04 20.10 -33.64
N GLY A 961 -16.29 19.16 -34.22
CA GLY A 961 -16.17 18.84 -35.65
C GLY A 961 -16.25 20.01 -36.65
N GLY A 962 -17.47 20.47 -36.97
CA GLY A 962 -17.73 21.55 -37.94
C GLY A 962 -17.89 22.98 -37.36
N ALA A 963 -18.16 23.13 -36.07
CA ALA A 963 -18.31 24.45 -35.42
C ALA A 963 -16.97 25.19 -35.27
N LEU A 964 -15.86 24.44 -35.23
CA LEU A 964 -14.50 24.96 -35.15
C LEU A 964 -13.89 25.32 -36.53
N ALA A 965 -14.61 25.10 -37.64
CA ALA A 965 -14.13 25.44 -38.99
C ALA A 965 -13.80 26.93 -39.19
N GLY A 966 -14.27 27.80 -38.29
CA GLY A 966 -13.91 29.22 -38.24
C GLY A 966 -12.58 29.51 -37.53
N TRP A 967 -11.97 28.55 -36.81
CA TRP A 967 -10.75 28.73 -36.01
C TRP A 967 -9.65 27.70 -36.35
N PRO A 968 -9.20 27.63 -37.61
CA PRO A 968 -8.18 26.66 -38.01
C PRO A 968 -6.83 26.83 -37.28
N ASP A 969 -6.57 28.01 -36.71
CA ASP A 969 -5.29 28.37 -36.08
C ASP A 969 -5.30 28.20 -34.54
N ALA A 970 -6.44 27.86 -33.92
CA ALA A 970 -6.54 27.80 -32.45
C ALA A 970 -5.97 26.51 -31.84
N GLY A 971 -5.76 25.46 -32.64
CA GLY A 971 -5.11 24.21 -32.19
C GLY A 971 -5.83 23.48 -31.05
N LEU A 972 -7.13 23.72 -30.88
CA LEU A 972 -7.92 23.17 -29.77
C LEU A 972 -8.40 21.75 -30.10
N PHE A 973 -7.72 20.75 -29.54
CA PHE A 973 -8.08 19.33 -29.57
C PHE A 973 -8.10 18.80 -28.13
N GLY A 974 -9.11 18.01 -27.76
CA GLY A 974 -9.31 17.53 -26.40
C GLY A 974 -10.52 18.08 -25.65
N VAL A 975 -10.51 17.92 -24.33
CA VAL A 975 -11.61 18.26 -23.42
C VAL A 975 -11.16 19.28 -22.37
N LEU A 976 -11.90 20.37 -22.23
CA LEU A 976 -11.73 21.39 -21.18
C LEU A 976 -12.74 21.18 -20.04
N TYR A 977 -12.25 21.09 -18.82
CA TYR A 977 -13.03 21.05 -17.59
C TYR A 977 -12.87 22.37 -16.83
N VAL A 978 -13.95 22.90 -16.27
CA VAL A 978 -13.93 24.14 -15.47
C VAL A 978 -14.55 23.88 -14.10
N PHE A 979 -13.90 24.37 -13.06
CA PHE A 979 -14.34 24.28 -11.67
C PHE A 979 -14.36 25.67 -11.03
N VAL A 980 -15.26 25.88 -10.07
CA VAL A 980 -15.47 27.17 -9.39
C VAL A 980 -15.51 26.95 -7.89
N HIS A 981 -14.93 27.83 -7.09
CA HIS A 981 -15.05 27.74 -5.63
C HIS A 981 -16.52 27.96 -5.20
N PRO A 982 -17.06 27.26 -4.18
CA PRO A 982 -18.49 27.33 -3.83
C PRO A 982 -19.03 28.74 -3.53
N ASP A 983 -18.20 29.65 -3.03
CA ASP A 983 -18.56 31.06 -2.77
C ASP A 983 -18.32 32.00 -3.97
N GLU A 984 -17.90 31.43 -5.11
CA GLU A 984 -17.52 32.13 -6.34
C GLU A 984 -16.38 33.14 -6.14
N SER A 985 -15.39 32.83 -5.29
CA SER A 985 -14.17 33.62 -5.17
C SER A 985 -13.09 33.28 -6.20
N ALA A 986 -13.07 32.04 -6.71
CA ALA A 986 -12.05 31.55 -7.63
C ALA A 986 -12.60 30.55 -8.65
N ALA A 987 -11.88 30.35 -9.76
CA ALA A 987 -12.14 29.30 -10.74
C ALA A 987 -10.81 28.67 -11.20
N CYS A 988 -10.85 27.40 -11.65
CA CYS A 988 -9.73 26.75 -12.32
C CYS A 988 -10.21 26.00 -13.57
N ALA A 989 -9.28 25.74 -14.49
CA ALA A 989 -9.53 25.03 -15.74
C ALA A 989 -8.49 23.93 -15.94
N PHE A 990 -8.92 22.81 -16.52
CA PHE A 990 -8.04 21.69 -16.87
C PHE A 990 -8.31 21.27 -18.31
N TRP A 991 -7.27 21.20 -19.12
CA TRP A 991 -7.34 20.68 -20.48
C TRP A 991 -6.83 19.24 -20.51
N GLN A 992 -7.49 18.36 -21.25
CA GLN A 992 -7.04 16.99 -21.49
C GLN A 992 -6.97 16.77 -22.99
N HIS A 993 -5.78 16.46 -23.51
CA HIS A 993 -5.59 16.15 -24.92
C HIS A 993 -6.06 14.71 -25.17
N THR A 994 -7.08 14.58 -25.99
CA THR A 994 -7.64 13.28 -26.42
C THR A 994 -6.92 12.73 -27.63
#